data_AF-A0A179G3Z3-F1
#
_entry.id   AF-A0A179G3Z3-F1
#
_cell.length_a   1.000
_cell.length_b   1.000
_cell.length_c   1.000
_cell.angle_alpha   90.00
_cell.angle_beta   90.00
_cell.angle_gamma   90.00
#
_symmetry.space_group_name_H-M   'P 1'
#
loop_
_entity.id
_entity.type
_entity.pdbx_description
1 polymer ?
#
loop_
_entity_poly.entity_id
_entity_poly.type
_entity_poly.pdbx_seq_one_letter_code
_entity_poly.pdbx_strand_id
1 'polypeptide(L)'
;MHERDESLGQLSRSSTLVGETDSHGSPLPESRSRDSQNLASEALPHTPPSQTPDPPPTSVAAFARQCESSFGSHHHSTSPTDSCVDEGSPGFLPCPKSSIEDGQNGNDTALGHGQASRRPSTPVNGRHLEEARVLKYDRGRGMQIVCIVGSFMGAIFALGFLIAGIYVLTTSQPQQTLSYDVSEPAYWAISYSVHLTFLCSAYSARAIRDVSLRWGLSKDGRLGCNTHIAPFASSTRSKVHKWYMGIVFNISLSLTSACTLTSFRLPSLKPDGKVRYAGLNGMVMVLCGLAAGITVVITSWTLATTMIPTWSSNPLNTASAAVQNGLVTPRPNRCMLSVQQQHEADERTPDMSTYVYPRDTQPSLVQAYRSTRYLLMASWALPMAAIIGAVTVLVLCSQGFMSYAAIGQGLTFSWEKNTRPRNFAQLVVLPKADGSSPYKFSSRAVCGVFFLASLHLIQTLSLDCAEGVLHRWTDELTWRRAYAEDAQSASGAQLSQRFLAATILSPYKILFLMNRATLHWALGQCVLVTSRPRRNDLAQMEFYYVRLGVYALFACSICGFVTFLATRHSRGPQPATFGHLQTLADVVDDWETDEKNRLWWGDKAQVQTTASASASASVSEESERRAGTSSRREGVSRIRKSERYL
;
A
#
# COMPACT_ATOMS: atom_id res chain seq x y z
N MET A 1 -16.56 -13.62 -59.25
CA MET A 1 -16.89 -15.02 -58.86
C MET A 1 -16.45 -15.20 -57.42
N HIS A 2 -17.28 -15.31 -56.39
CA HIS A 2 -18.74 -15.31 -56.26
C HIS A 2 -19.03 -14.81 -54.83
N GLU A 3 -19.88 -13.79 -54.69
CA GLU A 3 -20.54 -13.38 -53.43
C GLU A 3 -21.48 -14.48 -52.92
N ARG A 4 -21.70 -14.50 -51.59
CA ARG A 4 -22.99 -14.92 -51.03
C ARG A 4 -23.33 -14.12 -49.76
N ASP A 5 -24.37 -13.32 -49.96
CA ASP A 5 -25.26 -12.70 -48.97
C ASP A 5 -26.43 -13.64 -48.62
N GLU A 6 -27.30 -13.12 -47.73
CA GLU A 6 -28.64 -13.54 -47.25
C GLU A 6 -28.63 -14.08 -45.80
N SER A 7 -29.11 -13.40 -44.75
CA SER A 7 -30.31 -12.57 -44.47
C SER A 7 -31.61 -13.36 -44.27
N LEU A 8 -32.24 -13.26 -43.08
CA LEU A 8 -33.62 -12.77 -42.86
C LEU A 8 -34.14 -13.09 -41.45
N GLY A 9 -34.90 -12.14 -40.89
CA GLY A 9 -35.70 -12.37 -39.68
C GLY A 9 -36.13 -11.12 -38.88
N GLN A 10 -36.66 -10.08 -39.53
CA GLN A 10 -37.45 -9.02 -38.89
C GLN A 10 -38.94 -9.30 -39.08
N LEU A 11 -39.75 -9.12 -38.03
CA LEU A 11 -41.19 -8.87 -38.13
C LEU A 11 -41.60 -7.81 -37.10
N SER A 12 -42.63 -7.06 -37.47
CA SER A 12 -42.86 -5.64 -37.21
C SER A 12 -44.33 -5.42 -36.85
N ARG A 13 -44.60 -4.32 -36.11
CA ARG A 13 -45.86 -3.53 -36.04
C ARG A 13 -47.08 -4.21 -35.38
N SER A 14 -48.07 -3.51 -34.78
CA SER A 14 -48.44 -2.08 -34.77
C SER A 14 -49.27 -1.69 -33.52
N SER A 15 -49.21 -0.40 -33.24
CA SER A 15 -50.15 0.52 -32.55
C SER A 15 -51.66 0.37 -32.79
N THR A 16 -52.49 0.78 -31.81
CA THR A 16 -53.61 1.78 -31.88
C THR A 16 -54.33 1.93 -30.51
N LEU A 17 -54.43 3.15 -29.95
CA LEU A 17 -55.56 4.12 -29.89
C LEU A 17 -56.48 4.02 -28.64
N VAL A 18 -56.50 5.13 -27.89
CA VAL A 18 -57.64 5.95 -27.41
C VAL A 18 -58.91 5.25 -26.90
N GLY A 19 -59.33 5.63 -25.69
CA GLY A 19 -60.66 5.37 -25.15
C GLY A 19 -60.89 6.07 -23.81
N GLU A 20 -61.34 7.31 -23.90
CA GLU A 20 -61.89 8.15 -22.83
C GLU A 20 -63.33 7.70 -22.53
N THR A 21 -63.75 7.66 -21.26
CA THR A 21 -65.17 7.83 -20.85
C THR A 21 -65.26 8.06 -19.34
N ASP A 22 -65.80 9.24 -18.99
CA ASP A 22 -66.35 9.58 -17.69
C ASP A 22 -67.59 8.74 -17.35
N SER A 23 -67.86 8.53 -16.06
CA SER A 23 -69.01 9.14 -15.36
C SER A 23 -69.47 8.41 -14.08
N HIS A 24 -69.68 9.24 -13.05
CA HIS A 24 -70.68 9.19 -11.97
C HIS A 24 -70.76 8.04 -10.94
N GLY A 25 -70.78 8.46 -9.65
CA GLY A 25 -71.65 7.84 -8.63
C GLY A 25 -71.10 7.75 -7.20
N SER A 26 -71.18 8.85 -6.43
CA SER A 26 -71.14 8.89 -4.94
C SER A 26 -72.39 8.20 -4.30
N PRO A 27 -72.63 8.21 -2.97
CA PRO A 27 -71.78 8.08 -1.75
C PRO A 27 -72.35 7.12 -0.65
N LEU A 28 -71.50 6.71 0.32
CA LEU A 28 -71.75 6.43 1.78
C LEU A 28 -72.92 5.48 2.21
N PRO A 29 -73.12 5.18 3.51
CA PRO A 29 -72.20 4.88 4.64
C PRO A 29 -72.57 3.55 5.35
N GLU A 30 -71.74 3.00 6.24
CA GLU A 30 -72.26 2.51 7.53
C GLU A 30 -71.18 2.16 8.56
N SER A 31 -71.42 2.71 9.75
CA SER A 31 -70.84 2.47 11.05
C SER A 31 -70.99 1.02 11.53
N ARG A 32 -69.99 0.52 12.26
CA ARG A 32 -70.27 -0.45 13.33
C ARG A 32 -69.41 -0.20 14.56
N SER A 33 -70.07 0.40 15.55
CA SER A 33 -69.71 0.38 16.95
C SER A 33 -69.74 -1.05 17.50
N ARG A 34 -68.86 -1.33 18.45
CA ARG A 34 -69.07 -2.36 19.48
C ARG A 34 -68.46 -1.85 20.77
N ASP A 35 -69.34 -1.32 21.61
CA ASP A 35 -69.09 -1.09 23.02
C ASP A 35 -69.28 -2.38 23.84
N SER A 36 -68.62 -2.32 25.00
CA SER A 36 -69.03 -2.79 26.33
C SER A 36 -69.05 -4.28 26.71
N GLN A 37 -68.11 -4.56 27.64
CA GLN A 37 -68.32 -5.13 28.98
C GLN A 37 -68.81 -6.58 29.13
N ASN A 38 -68.03 -7.39 29.85
CA ASN A 38 -68.53 -7.99 31.10
C ASN A 38 -67.40 -8.48 32.04
N LEU A 39 -67.63 -8.22 33.32
CA LEU A 39 -66.90 -8.66 34.51
C LEU A 39 -67.24 -10.11 34.88
N ALA A 40 -66.25 -10.84 35.39
CA ALA A 40 -66.32 -11.82 36.50
C ALA A 40 -64.87 -12.36 36.70
N SER A 41 -64.17 -12.20 37.83
CA SER A 41 -64.42 -12.70 39.19
C SER A 41 -64.36 -14.23 39.30
N GLU A 42 -63.18 -14.81 39.51
CA GLU A 42 -62.92 -16.10 40.20
C GLU A 42 -61.38 -16.29 40.24
N ALA A 43 -60.72 -16.24 41.40
CA ALA A 43 -60.59 -17.25 42.46
C ALA A 43 -59.15 -17.81 42.47
N LEU A 44 -58.41 -17.41 43.51
CA LEU A 44 -57.13 -17.97 43.93
C LEU A 44 -57.27 -19.46 44.30
N PRO A 45 -56.17 -20.22 44.20
CA PRO A 45 -55.82 -21.11 45.31
C PRO A 45 -54.39 -20.88 45.79
N HIS A 46 -54.30 -20.75 47.12
CA HIS A 46 -53.10 -20.95 47.92
C HIS A 46 -52.62 -22.40 47.85
N THR A 47 -51.31 -22.60 47.70
CA THR A 47 -50.60 -23.81 48.15
C THR A 47 -49.17 -23.47 48.63
N PRO A 48 -48.59 -24.29 49.52
CA PRO A 48 -47.66 -23.87 50.59
C PRO A 48 -46.17 -24.06 50.25
N PRO A 49 -45.22 -23.63 51.12
CA PRO A 49 -43.80 -23.56 50.77
C PRO A 49 -43.10 -24.91 50.97
N SER A 50 -42.42 -25.42 49.93
CA SER A 50 -41.51 -26.55 50.05
C SER A 50 -40.06 -26.08 49.99
N GLN A 51 -39.42 -26.15 51.16
CA GLN A 51 -38.06 -26.59 51.44
C GLN A 51 -36.99 -26.44 50.34
N THR A 52 -36.03 -25.58 50.68
CA THR A 52 -34.65 -25.50 50.19
C THR A 52 -33.89 -26.83 50.29
N PRO A 53 -33.14 -27.22 49.25
CA PRO A 53 -31.92 -27.98 49.42
C PRO A 53 -30.68 -27.09 49.16
N ASP A 54 -29.72 -27.19 50.07
CA ASP A 54 -28.42 -26.52 50.04
C ASP A 54 -27.65 -26.79 48.72
N PRO A 55 -26.88 -25.81 48.21
CA PRO A 55 -25.94 -26.05 47.13
C PRO A 55 -24.68 -26.76 47.65
N PRO A 56 -24.18 -27.83 46.99
CA PRO A 56 -22.90 -28.42 47.35
C PRO A 56 -21.73 -27.53 46.91
N PRO A 57 -20.59 -27.56 47.63
CA PRO A 57 -19.43 -26.74 47.31
C PRO A 57 -18.71 -27.30 46.08
N THR A 58 -18.84 -26.64 44.93
CA THR A 58 -18.00 -26.94 43.76
C THR A 58 -16.66 -26.22 43.89
N SER A 59 -15.67 -27.02 44.29
CA SER A 59 -14.25 -26.70 44.32
C SER A 59 -13.71 -26.31 42.93
N VAL A 60 -13.40 -25.03 42.75
CA VAL A 60 -12.66 -24.51 41.58
C VAL A 60 -11.12 -24.67 41.74
N ALA A 61 -10.67 -25.53 42.67
CA ALA A 61 -9.25 -25.73 42.96
C ALA A 61 -8.61 -26.99 42.34
N ALA A 62 -9.31 -27.75 41.50
CA ALA A 62 -8.82 -29.06 41.02
C ALA A 62 -8.60 -29.20 39.50
N PHE A 63 -8.73 -28.13 38.71
CA PHE A 63 -8.49 -28.18 37.25
C PHE A 63 -7.18 -27.50 36.80
N ALA A 64 -6.32 -27.09 37.74
CA ALA A 64 -5.06 -26.39 37.47
C ALA A 64 -3.80 -27.25 37.71
N ARG A 65 -3.90 -28.59 37.78
CA ARG A 65 -2.73 -29.48 37.97
C ARG A 65 -2.67 -30.67 37.02
N GLN A 66 -3.27 -30.57 35.84
CA GLN A 66 -3.23 -31.66 34.85
C GLN A 66 -2.93 -31.16 33.43
N CYS A 67 -1.88 -30.34 33.30
CA CYS A 67 -1.24 -30.01 32.03
C CYS A 67 0.31 -29.89 32.14
N GLU A 68 0.94 -30.54 33.13
CA GLU A 68 2.40 -30.46 33.34
C GLU A 68 3.14 -31.82 33.30
N SER A 69 2.53 -32.90 32.80
CA SER A 69 3.20 -34.20 32.74
C SER A 69 2.88 -35.00 31.47
N SER A 70 3.32 -34.52 30.32
CA SER A 70 3.53 -35.34 29.11
C SER A 70 4.32 -34.56 28.07
N PHE A 71 5.65 -34.62 28.15
CA PHE A 71 6.55 -34.85 27.01
C PHE A 71 7.98 -34.90 27.55
N GLY A 72 8.32 -36.06 28.11
CA GLY A 72 9.70 -36.42 28.38
C GLY A 72 10.35 -37.03 27.13
N SER A 73 11.58 -36.60 26.89
CA SER A 73 12.70 -37.47 26.50
C SER A 73 12.66 -38.13 25.11
N HIS A 74 13.38 -37.53 24.15
CA HIS A 74 14.38 -38.30 23.41
C HIS A 74 15.69 -37.52 23.27
N HIS A 75 16.72 -38.01 23.96
CA HIS A 75 18.12 -37.69 23.73
C HIS A 75 18.58 -38.29 22.39
N HIS A 76 19.23 -37.47 21.57
CA HIS A 76 20.51 -37.87 20.97
C HIS A 76 21.40 -36.64 20.75
N SER A 77 22.60 -36.76 21.28
CA SER A 77 23.73 -35.83 21.36
C SER A 77 24.60 -35.85 20.10
N THR A 78 25.08 -34.67 19.66
CA THR A 78 26.45 -34.33 19.19
C THR A 78 26.45 -32.86 18.76
N SER A 79 26.91 -31.92 19.58
CA SER A 79 28.27 -31.33 19.66
C SER A 79 28.27 -29.87 19.17
N PRO A 80 29.17 -29.00 19.67
CA PRO A 80 28.85 -27.59 19.91
C PRO A 80 29.34 -26.67 18.79
N THR A 81 28.58 -25.62 18.49
CA THR A 81 29.11 -24.43 17.80
C THR A 81 28.55 -23.18 18.46
N ASP A 82 29.49 -22.28 18.73
CA ASP A 82 29.41 -21.08 19.54
C ASP A 82 28.28 -20.12 19.13
N SER A 83 27.63 -19.61 20.16
CA SER A 83 26.69 -18.51 20.10
C SER A 83 27.45 -17.17 20.12
N CYS A 84 27.57 -16.52 18.96
CA CYS A 84 27.75 -15.07 18.88
C CYS A 84 26.42 -14.44 18.46
N VAL A 85 25.82 -13.71 19.38
CA VAL A 85 24.74 -12.75 19.11
C VAL A 85 25.43 -11.47 18.64
N ASP A 86 25.47 -11.25 17.33
CA ASP A 86 25.87 -9.97 16.72
C ASP A 86 24.63 -9.22 16.23
N GLU A 87 24.22 -8.20 16.99
CA GLU A 87 23.40 -7.10 16.48
C GLU A 87 24.25 -6.21 15.57
N GLY A 88 24.52 -6.70 14.36
CA GLY A 88 25.11 -5.92 13.29
C GLY A 88 24.04 -5.38 12.34
N SER A 89 23.64 -4.12 12.49
CA SER A 89 23.20 -3.35 11.31
C SER A 89 24.29 -3.49 10.24
N PRO A 90 23.98 -3.76 8.95
CA PRO A 90 25.03 -3.85 7.95
C PRO A 90 25.68 -2.48 7.85
N GLY A 91 26.92 -2.41 8.36
CA GLY A 91 27.84 -1.32 8.12
C GLY A 91 28.02 -1.22 6.62
N PHE A 92 27.38 -0.23 6.02
CA PHE A 92 27.74 0.21 4.68
C PHE A 92 29.17 0.72 4.75
N LEU A 93 30.10 -0.03 4.17
CA LEU A 93 31.46 0.43 3.91
C LEU A 93 31.37 1.79 3.18
N PRO A 94 32.07 2.82 3.65
CA PRO A 94 32.14 4.08 2.91
C PRO A 94 32.88 3.83 1.60
N CYS A 95 32.30 4.25 0.47
CA CYS A 95 33.06 4.42 -0.78
C CYS A 95 34.31 5.26 -0.49
N PRO A 96 35.47 4.95 -1.10
CA PRO A 96 36.63 5.80 -0.98
C PRO A 96 36.27 7.19 -1.51
N LYS A 97 36.35 8.19 -0.62
CA LYS A 97 36.22 9.59 -0.99
C LYS A 97 37.34 9.90 -1.98
N SER A 98 36.99 10.19 -3.24
CA SER A 98 37.88 10.91 -4.13
C SER A 98 38.03 12.32 -3.56
N SER A 99 39.17 12.58 -2.95
CA SER A 99 39.62 13.91 -2.56
C SER A 99 39.81 14.75 -3.83
N ILE A 100 38.80 15.53 -4.18
CA ILE A 100 38.94 16.70 -5.02
C ILE A 100 39.48 17.78 -4.09
N GLU A 101 40.79 18.08 -4.22
CA GLU A 101 41.42 19.22 -3.60
C GLU A 101 40.88 20.51 -4.23
N ASP A 102 40.18 21.31 -3.44
CA ASP A 102 39.90 22.72 -3.76
C ASP A 102 41.20 23.52 -3.56
N GLY A 103 41.90 23.78 -4.66
CA GLY A 103 43.02 24.71 -4.71
C GLY A 103 42.55 26.15 -4.56
N GLN A 104 42.87 26.78 -3.43
CA GLN A 104 42.78 28.22 -3.23
C GLN A 104 43.83 28.96 -4.06
N ASN A 105 43.37 29.91 -4.87
CA ASN A 105 44.19 30.92 -5.54
C ASN A 105 44.89 31.82 -4.52
N GLY A 106 46.23 31.84 -4.57
CA GLY A 106 47.10 32.83 -3.94
C GLY A 106 48.22 33.20 -4.92
N ASN A 107 48.34 34.49 -5.18
CA ASN A 107 49.23 35.12 -6.15
C ASN A 107 50.73 34.99 -5.84
N ASP A 108 51.49 35.15 -6.92
CA ASP A 108 52.80 35.80 -7.08
C ASP A 108 54.10 34.99 -7.21
N THR A 109 54.76 35.32 -8.33
CA THR A 109 56.20 35.42 -8.61
C THR A 109 57.08 34.18 -8.94
N ALA A 110 57.46 34.15 -10.22
CA ALA A 110 58.84 34.24 -10.73
C ALA A 110 59.61 32.95 -11.12
N LEU A 111 60.00 32.98 -12.41
CA LEU A 111 61.24 32.51 -13.03
C LEU A 111 61.55 31.00 -13.04
N GLY A 112 61.63 30.45 -14.26
CA GLY A 112 62.28 29.17 -14.50
C GLY A 112 62.12 28.67 -15.94
N HIS A 113 63.09 28.99 -16.79
CA HIS A 113 63.24 28.44 -18.15
C HIS A 113 63.29 26.91 -18.19
N GLY A 114 62.62 26.32 -19.18
CA GLY A 114 62.74 24.91 -19.53
C GLY A 114 62.04 24.59 -20.85
N GLN A 115 62.68 24.93 -21.97
CA GLN A 115 62.26 24.51 -23.31
C GLN A 115 62.35 22.99 -23.44
N ALA A 116 61.20 22.32 -23.62
CA ALA A 116 61.14 20.96 -24.14
C ALA A 116 60.22 20.94 -25.37
N SER A 117 60.85 20.66 -26.51
CA SER A 117 60.26 20.54 -27.85
C SER A 117 59.17 19.45 -27.87
N ARG A 118 57.90 19.86 -28.01
CA ARG A 118 56.78 18.96 -28.35
C ARG A 118 56.50 19.06 -29.85
N ARG A 119 56.63 17.91 -30.52
CA ARG A 119 56.21 17.70 -31.91
C ARG A 119 54.71 18.02 -32.09
N PRO A 120 54.30 18.61 -33.22
CA PRO A 120 52.89 18.78 -33.55
C PRO A 120 52.30 17.41 -33.92
N SER A 121 51.49 16.84 -33.02
CA SER A 121 50.58 15.76 -33.37
C SER A 121 49.51 16.31 -34.30
N THR A 122 49.36 15.66 -35.45
CA THR A 122 48.34 15.90 -36.46
C THR A 122 46.94 16.06 -35.84
N PRO A 123 46.12 17.02 -36.31
CA PRO A 123 44.72 17.11 -35.92
C PRO A 123 43.99 15.90 -36.48
N VAL A 124 43.83 14.87 -35.65
CA VAL A 124 42.86 13.80 -35.90
C VAL A 124 41.49 14.49 -35.95
N ASN A 125 40.82 14.38 -37.10
CA ASN A 125 39.46 14.85 -37.35
C ASN A 125 38.47 14.19 -36.37
N GLY A 126 38.41 14.68 -35.13
CA GLY A 126 37.50 14.25 -34.08
C GLY A 126 36.12 14.89 -34.18
N ARG A 127 35.57 15.03 -35.40
CA ARG A 127 34.21 15.60 -35.62
C ARG A 127 33.09 14.54 -35.69
N HIS A 128 33.40 13.26 -35.46
CA HIS A 128 32.41 12.18 -35.39
C HIS A 128 32.26 11.55 -33.99
N LEU A 129 32.96 12.07 -32.97
CA LEU A 129 32.69 11.74 -31.58
C LEU A 129 31.48 12.55 -31.10
N GLU A 130 30.38 11.81 -30.92
CA GLU A 130 29.33 12.13 -29.97
C GLU A 130 28.58 13.45 -30.18
N GLU A 131 27.72 13.48 -31.21
CA GLU A 131 26.34 13.80 -30.85
C GLU A 131 25.89 12.68 -29.90
N ALA A 132 26.19 12.83 -28.61
CA ALA A 132 25.64 12.02 -27.56
C ALA A 132 24.13 12.18 -27.68
N ARG A 133 23.47 11.26 -28.41
CA ARG A 133 22.03 11.25 -28.60
C ARG A 133 21.45 11.34 -27.21
N VAL A 134 20.88 12.51 -26.90
CA VAL A 134 20.40 12.82 -25.57
C VAL A 134 19.32 11.81 -25.27
N LEU A 135 19.66 10.81 -24.45
CA LEU A 135 18.79 9.71 -24.11
C LEU A 135 17.50 10.30 -23.54
N LYS A 136 16.38 10.10 -24.23
CA LYS A 136 15.14 10.77 -23.86
C LYS A 136 14.33 9.89 -22.92
N TYR A 137 14.40 10.16 -21.63
CA TYR A 137 13.48 9.55 -20.66
C TYR A 137 12.20 10.38 -20.51
N ASP A 138 11.11 9.72 -20.13
CA ASP A 138 9.83 10.37 -19.83
C ASP A 138 9.92 11.11 -18.49
N ARG A 139 9.64 12.41 -18.45
CA ARG A 139 9.57 13.19 -17.20
C ARG A 139 8.37 12.79 -16.34
N GLY A 140 7.37 12.12 -16.89
CA GLY A 140 6.18 11.69 -16.17
C GLY A 140 5.20 12.82 -15.85
N ARG A 141 5.05 13.80 -16.74
CA ARG A 141 4.20 15.01 -16.53
C ARG A 141 2.78 14.69 -16.05
N GLY A 142 2.18 13.61 -16.56
CA GLY A 142 0.83 13.20 -16.15
C GLY A 142 0.75 12.84 -14.67
N MET A 143 1.72 12.08 -14.16
CA MET A 143 1.79 11.76 -12.74
C MET A 143 2.05 13.00 -11.89
N GLN A 144 2.93 13.88 -12.35
CA GLN A 144 3.19 15.17 -11.69
C GLN A 144 1.91 15.99 -11.53
N ILE A 145 1.09 16.13 -12.57
CA ILE A 145 -0.18 16.87 -12.52
C ILE A 145 -1.16 16.22 -11.53
N VAL A 146 -1.34 14.89 -11.58
CA VAL A 146 -2.24 14.16 -10.65
C VAL A 146 -1.79 14.35 -9.20
N CYS A 147 -0.49 14.30 -8.94
CA CYS A 147 0.09 14.56 -7.63
C CYS A 147 -0.20 15.99 -7.14
N ILE A 148 0.05 17.00 -7.98
CA ILE A 148 -0.20 18.41 -7.65
C ILE A 148 -1.69 18.66 -7.39
N VAL A 149 -2.57 18.20 -8.27
CA VAL A 149 -4.02 18.34 -8.12
C VAL A 149 -4.49 17.64 -6.84
N GLY A 150 -4.04 16.41 -6.58
CA GLY A 150 -4.41 15.69 -5.37
C GLY A 150 -3.89 16.36 -4.09
N SER A 151 -2.69 16.96 -4.12
CA SER A 151 -2.17 17.76 -3.00
C SER A 151 -3.02 19.01 -2.77
N PHE A 152 -3.46 19.69 -3.83
CA PHE A 152 -4.36 20.85 -3.73
C PHE A 152 -5.73 20.46 -3.17
N MET A 153 -6.31 19.35 -3.63
CA MET A 153 -7.54 18.78 -3.05
C MET A 153 -7.37 18.44 -1.58
N GLY A 154 -6.20 17.92 -1.17
CA GLY A 154 -5.86 17.69 0.24
C GLY A 154 -5.84 18.96 1.06
N ALA A 155 -5.35 20.08 0.50
CA ALA A 155 -5.35 21.39 1.17
C ALA A 155 -6.78 21.92 1.36
N ILE A 156 -7.62 21.82 0.34
CA ILE A 156 -9.05 22.19 0.43
C ILE A 156 -9.75 21.33 1.48
N PHE A 157 -9.50 20.02 1.48
CA PHE A 157 -10.06 19.09 2.46
C PHE A 157 -9.66 19.48 3.89
N ALA A 158 -8.36 19.74 4.12
CA ALA A 158 -7.85 20.15 5.43
C ALA A 158 -8.52 21.44 5.93
N LEU A 159 -8.60 22.46 5.08
CA LEU A 159 -9.20 23.75 5.42
C LEU A 159 -10.71 23.61 5.64
N GLY A 160 -11.42 22.86 4.81
CA GLY A 160 -12.85 22.63 4.93
C GLY A 160 -13.21 21.96 6.26
N PHE A 161 -12.47 20.91 6.65
CA PHE A 161 -12.66 20.25 7.95
C PHE A 161 -12.34 21.16 9.14
N LEU A 162 -11.31 22.00 9.01
CA LEU A 162 -10.94 22.94 10.07
C LEU A 162 -12.02 24.01 10.26
N ILE A 163 -12.47 24.66 9.18
CA ILE A 163 -13.52 25.69 9.21
C ILE A 163 -14.83 25.10 9.72
N ALA A 164 -15.26 23.96 9.18
CA ALA A 164 -16.50 23.30 9.61
C ALA A 164 -16.42 22.85 11.07
N GLY A 165 -15.27 22.34 11.52
CA GLY A 165 -15.04 21.99 12.92
C GLY A 165 -15.15 23.18 13.85
N ILE A 166 -14.49 24.30 13.53
CA ILE A 166 -14.57 25.55 14.29
C ILE A 166 -16.01 26.06 14.33
N TYR A 167 -16.70 26.06 13.19
CA TYR A 167 -18.10 26.47 13.10
C TYR A 167 -19.02 25.64 14.00
N VAL A 168 -18.87 24.31 14.01
CA VAL A 168 -19.64 23.42 14.89
C VAL A 168 -19.33 23.72 16.36
N LEU A 169 -18.06 23.99 16.71
CA LEU A 169 -17.66 24.30 18.09
C LEU A 169 -18.21 25.65 18.58
N THR A 170 -18.30 26.65 17.71
CA THR A 170 -18.83 27.97 18.08
C THR A 170 -20.36 28.00 18.14
N THR A 171 -21.04 27.25 17.27
CA THR A 171 -22.51 27.27 17.16
C THR A 171 -23.22 26.28 18.07
N SER A 172 -22.61 25.13 18.37
CA SER A 172 -23.29 24.00 19.02
C SER A 172 -23.00 23.87 20.53
N GLN A 173 -22.75 24.99 21.23
CA GLN A 173 -22.60 24.93 22.69
C GLN A 173 -23.95 24.56 23.37
N PRO A 174 -23.97 23.63 24.36
CA PRO A 174 -22.86 22.98 25.05
C PRO A 174 -22.44 21.60 24.48
N GLN A 175 -23.19 21.02 23.54
CA GLN A 175 -23.01 19.62 23.13
C GLN A 175 -21.84 19.39 22.16
N GLN A 176 -21.33 20.46 21.51
CA GLN A 176 -20.24 20.41 20.52
C GLN A 176 -20.50 19.46 19.33
N THR A 177 -21.77 19.09 19.12
CA THR A 177 -22.20 18.19 18.07
C THR A 177 -23.34 18.80 17.28
N LEU A 178 -23.18 18.91 15.97
CA LEU A 178 -24.26 19.33 15.07
C LEU A 178 -25.07 18.10 14.66
N SER A 179 -26.37 18.13 14.94
CA SER A 179 -27.32 17.04 14.67
C SER A 179 -28.13 17.35 13.41
N TYR A 180 -28.18 16.45 12.44
CA TYR A 180 -28.92 16.61 11.17
C TYR A 180 -29.68 15.34 10.79
N ASP A 181 -30.91 15.51 10.30
CA ASP A 181 -31.80 14.39 9.97
C ASP A 181 -31.47 13.89 8.57
N VAL A 182 -30.80 12.74 8.50
CA VAL A 182 -30.36 12.12 7.26
C VAL A 182 -30.67 10.63 7.34
N SER A 183 -31.20 10.08 6.25
CA SER A 183 -31.47 8.65 6.14
C SER A 183 -30.19 7.83 6.30
N GLU A 184 -30.30 6.64 6.89
CA GLU A 184 -29.14 5.78 7.14
C GLU A 184 -28.32 5.49 5.86
N PRO A 185 -28.92 5.18 4.69
CA PRO A 185 -28.15 4.97 3.46
C PRO A 185 -27.37 6.22 3.02
N ALA A 186 -27.98 7.41 3.11
CA ALA A 186 -27.34 8.66 2.75
C ALA A 186 -26.17 8.98 3.69
N TYR A 187 -26.31 8.68 4.99
CA TYR A 187 -25.21 8.81 5.95
C TYR A 187 -24.00 7.96 5.54
N TRP A 188 -24.22 6.68 5.22
CA TRP A 188 -23.15 5.77 4.82
C TRP A 188 -22.48 6.24 3.52
N ALA A 189 -23.28 6.67 2.55
CA ALA A 189 -22.79 7.20 1.28
C ALA A 189 -21.93 8.45 1.47
N ILE A 190 -22.36 9.39 2.32
CA ILE A 190 -21.59 10.62 2.63
C ILE A 190 -20.28 10.26 3.34
N SER A 191 -20.34 9.44 4.39
CA SER A 191 -19.15 9.04 5.15
C SER A 191 -18.13 8.33 4.26
N TYR A 192 -18.58 7.40 3.42
CA TYR A 192 -17.73 6.71 2.45
C TYR A 192 -17.15 7.67 1.40
N SER A 193 -17.96 8.59 0.85
CA SER A 193 -17.50 9.55 -0.17
C SER A 193 -16.45 10.51 0.37
N VAL A 194 -16.63 11.00 1.60
CA VAL A 194 -15.66 11.88 2.27
C VAL A 194 -14.37 11.11 2.56
N HIS A 195 -14.48 9.86 3.03
CA HIS A 195 -13.33 9.00 3.24
C HIS A 195 -12.58 8.69 1.93
N LEU A 196 -13.31 8.41 0.85
CA LEU A 196 -12.74 8.17 -0.47
C LEU A 196 -11.99 9.41 -1.00
N THR A 197 -12.57 10.60 -0.82
CA THR A 197 -11.93 11.87 -1.19
C THR A 197 -10.61 12.06 -0.45
N PHE A 198 -10.60 11.77 0.86
CA PHE A 198 -9.39 11.76 1.65
C PHE A 198 -8.37 10.73 1.16
N LEU A 199 -8.78 9.50 0.85
CA LEU A 199 -7.89 8.47 0.34
C LEU A 199 -7.24 8.86 -0.99
N CYS A 200 -7.99 9.52 -1.88
CA CYS A 200 -7.45 10.03 -3.14
C CYS A 200 -6.37 11.11 -2.91
N SER A 201 -6.61 12.07 -2.01
CA SER A 201 -5.60 13.11 -1.70
C SER A 201 -4.40 12.53 -0.96
N ALA A 202 -4.63 11.58 -0.04
CA ALA A 202 -3.61 10.83 0.66
C ALA A 202 -2.70 10.02 -0.28
N TYR A 203 -3.28 9.42 -1.33
CA TYR A 203 -2.52 8.70 -2.35
C TYR A 203 -1.56 9.63 -3.09
N SER A 204 -2.04 10.79 -3.55
CA SER A 204 -1.18 11.81 -4.18
C SER A 204 -0.08 12.32 -3.24
N ALA A 205 -0.42 12.58 -1.97
CA ALA A 205 0.52 12.99 -0.94
C ALA A 205 1.65 11.95 -0.74
N ARG A 206 1.28 10.67 -0.60
CA ARG A 206 2.23 9.56 -0.49
C ARG A 206 3.10 9.46 -1.75
N ALA A 207 2.50 9.56 -2.93
CA ALA A 207 3.25 9.48 -4.18
C ALA A 207 4.26 10.62 -4.37
N ILE A 208 3.93 11.87 -4.00
CA ILE A 208 4.89 12.98 -3.98
C ILE A 208 6.06 12.65 -3.08
N ARG A 209 5.76 12.24 -1.85
CA ARG A 209 6.76 11.89 -0.84
C ARG A 209 7.67 10.77 -1.33
N ASP A 210 7.11 9.70 -1.89
CA ASP A 210 7.89 8.54 -2.35
C ASP A 210 8.77 8.90 -3.55
N VAL A 211 8.24 9.61 -4.55
CA VAL A 211 9.04 10.07 -5.69
C VAL A 211 10.17 11.00 -5.23
N SER A 212 9.85 11.93 -4.31
CA SER A 212 10.81 12.85 -3.73
C SER A 212 11.89 12.12 -2.92
N LEU A 213 11.51 11.18 -2.05
CA LEU A 213 12.42 10.37 -1.24
C LEU A 213 13.31 9.49 -2.11
N ARG A 214 12.77 8.87 -3.17
CA ARG A 214 13.54 8.12 -4.16
C ARG A 214 14.69 8.95 -4.73
N TRP A 215 14.41 10.17 -5.21
CA TRP A 215 15.46 11.03 -5.76
C TRP A 215 16.38 11.64 -4.68
N GLY A 216 15.88 11.85 -3.46
CA GLY A 216 16.71 12.19 -2.30
C GLY A 216 17.74 11.10 -1.99
N LEU A 217 17.32 9.83 -1.95
CA LEU A 217 18.20 8.67 -1.78
C LEU A 217 19.16 8.51 -2.96
N SER A 218 18.72 8.83 -4.18
CA SER A 218 19.56 8.75 -5.37
C SER A 218 20.73 9.72 -5.29
N LYS A 219 20.49 10.96 -4.84
CA LYS A 219 21.53 11.96 -4.62
C LYS A 219 22.51 11.59 -3.51
N ASP A 220 22.09 10.74 -2.58
CA ASP A 220 22.94 10.21 -1.53
C ASP A 220 23.72 8.95 -1.97
N GLY A 221 23.52 8.46 -3.20
CA GLY A 221 24.11 7.19 -3.66
C GLY A 221 23.54 5.96 -2.95
N ARG A 222 22.37 6.09 -2.31
CA ARG A 222 21.74 5.03 -1.49
C ARG A 222 20.51 4.41 -2.15
N LEU A 223 20.17 4.84 -3.36
CA LEU A 223 19.04 4.30 -4.11
C LEU A 223 19.44 3.01 -4.84
N GLY A 224 19.30 1.87 -4.16
CA GLY A 224 19.54 0.57 -4.79
C GLY A 224 18.39 0.12 -5.71
N CYS A 225 17.14 0.38 -5.33
CA CYS A 225 15.95 -0.10 -6.05
C CYS A 225 15.02 1.06 -6.42
N ASN A 226 14.29 0.92 -7.53
CA ASN A 226 13.22 1.85 -7.94
C ASN A 226 12.18 2.03 -6.82
N THR A 227 11.80 0.93 -6.16
CA THR A 227 10.91 0.98 -5.00
C THR A 227 11.65 0.81 -3.67
N HIS A 228 11.38 1.74 -2.75
CA HIS A 228 11.90 1.75 -1.39
C HIS A 228 10.76 1.66 -0.38
N ILE A 229 11.07 1.22 0.83
CA ILE A 229 10.11 1.14 1.93
C ILE A 229 10.08 2.52 2.59
N ALA A 230 9.09 3.32 2.22
CA ALA A 230 8.98 4.74 2.56
C ALA A 230 9.06 5.13 4.06
N PRO A 231 8.54 4.36 5.04
CA PRO A 231 8.57 4.80 6.43
C PRO A 231 9.98 4.75 7.06
N PHE A 232 10.86 3.86 6.61
CA PHE A 232 12.17 3.63 7.25
C PHE A 232 13.35 4.15 6.42
N ALA A 233 13.11 4.50 5.16
CA ALA A 233 14.12 5.11 4.33
C ALA A 233 14.42 6.55 4.82
N SER A 234 15.70 6.89 4.87
CA SER A 234 16.17 8.22 5.27
C SER A 234 17.27 8.72 4.35
N SER A 235 17.20 9.98 3.93
CA SER A 235 18.32 10.69 3.30
C SER A 235 19.24 11.30 4.35
N THR A 236 20.55 11.37 4.08
CA THR A 236 21.52 12.08 4.93
C THR A 236 21.48 13.58 4.66
N ARG A 237 21.35 13.98 3.38
CA ARG A 237 21.42 15.37 2.91
C ARG A 237 20.14 16.18 3.13
N SER A 238 18.97 15.55 3.06
CA SER A 238 17.68 16.25 3.20
C SER A 238 17.04 16.03 4.56
N LYS A 239 16.71 17.13 5.26
CA LYS A 239 15.97 17.10 6.54
C LYS A 239 14.54 16.59 6.37
N VAL A 240 13.90 16.90 5.24
CA VAL A 240 12.51 16.52 4.96
C VAL A 240 12.37 15.01 4.73
N HIS A 241 13.46 14.38 4.29
CA HIS A 241 13.54 12.96 3.99
C HIS A 241 14.16 12.15 5.13
N LYS A 242 14.16 12.66 6.37
CA LYS A 242 14.55 11.86 7.53
C LYS A 242 13.45 10.86 7.88
N TRP A 243 13.83 9.71 8.43
CA TRP A 243 12.89 8.65 8.83
C TRP A 243 11.79 9.17 9.78
N TYR A 244 12.12 10.08 10.71
CA TYR A 244 11.14 10.65 11.64
C TYR A 244 10.07 11.49 10.93
N MET A 245 10.41 12.19 9.83
CA MET A 245 9.41 12.87 9.00
C MET A 245 8.48 11.87 8.31
N GLY A 246 8.96 10.64 8.07
CA GLY A 246 8.14 9.50 7.67
C GLY A 246 7.15 9.04 8.69
N ILE A 247 7.59 8.95 9.94
CA ILE A 247 6.70 8.59 11.03
C ILE A 247 5.64 9.67 11.24
N VAL A 248 6.04 10.95 11.29
CA VAL A 248 5.09 12.07 11.44
C VAL A 248 4.07 12.07 10.31
N PHE A 249 4.51 11.90 9.06
CA PHE A 249 3.61 11.82 7.91
C PHE A 249 2.60 10.67 8.04
N ASN A 250 3.04 9.46 8.41
CA ASN A 250 2.17 8.30 8.55
C ASN A 250 1.22 8.41 9.76
N ILE A 251 1.69 8.96 10.89
CA ILE A 251 0.84 9.26 12.06
C ILE A 251 -0.24 10.24 11.65
N SER A 252 0.13 11.32 10.96
CA SER A 252 -0.81 12.35 10.51
C SER A 252 -1.87 11.76 9.57
N LEU A 253 -1.45 10.94 8.61
CA LEU A 253 -2.36 10.25 7.69
C LEU A 253 -3.32 9.31 8.42
N SER A 254 -2.80 8.53 9.37
CA SER A 254 -3.60 7.58 10.16
C SER A 254 -4.60 8.31 11.06
N LEU A 255 -4.19 9.43 11.64
CA LEU A 255 -5.04 10.30 12.43
C LEU A 255 -6.15 10.92 11.58
N THR A 256 -5.84 11.48 10.39
CA THR A 256 -6.87 11.98 9.48
C THR A 256 -7.84 10.89 9.05
N SER A 257 -7.35 9.67 8.78
CA SER A 257 -8.20 8.52 8.46
C SER A 257 -9.17 8.19 9.60
N ALA A 258 -8.66 8.07 10.82
CA ALA A 258 -9.47 7.78 12.00
C ALA A 258 -10.47 8.90 12.31
N CYS A 259 -10.04 10.17 12.22
CA CYS A 259 -10.93 11.32 12.38
C CYS A 259 -12.04 11.33 11.32
N THR A 260 -11.73 11.04 10.06
CA THR A 260 -12.74 11.05 8.98
C THR A 260 -13.83 10.01 9.22
N LEU A 261 -13.46 8.82 9.70
CA LEU A 261 -14.41 7.74 10.01
C LEU A 261 -15.23 8.01 11.28
N THR A 262 -14.68 8.75 12.25
CA THR A 262 -15.35 9.06 13.53
C THR A 262 -16.06 10.41 13.55
N SER A 263 -15.79 11.28 12.57
CA SER A 263 -16.45 12.59 12.43
C SER A 263 -17.95 12.42 12.22
N PHE A 264 -18.32 11.38 11.47
CA PHE A 264 -19.70 10.98 11.27
C PHE A 264 -20.05 9.94 12.34
N ARG A 265 -21.07 10.22 13.15
CA ARG A 265 -21.62 9.25 14.11
C ARG A 265 -22.96 8.72 13.63
N LEU A 266 -23.14 7.39 13.73
CA LEU A 266 -24.44 6.79 13.51
C LEU A 266 -25.43 7.18 14.61
N PRO A 267 -26.71 7.37 14.25
CA PRO A 267 -27.76 7.72 15.17
C PRO A 267 -27.97 6.60 16.21
N SER A 268 -28.20 6.99 17.46
CA SER A 268 -28.76 6.08 18.46
C SER A 268 -30.26 6.06 18.28
N LEU A 269 -30.84 4.89 18.03
CA LEU A 269 -32.29 4.72 18.03
C LEU A 269 -32.86 5.18 19.36
N LYS A 270 -33.89 6.01 19.28
CA LYS A 270 -34.73 6.27 20.43
C LYS A 270 -35.63 5.06 20.69
N PRO A 271 -36.09 4.88 21.94
CA PRO A 271 -37.06 3.83 22.29
C PRO A 271 -38.38 3.95 21.51
N ASP A 272 -38.68 5.13 20.95
CA ASP A 272 -39.90 5.44 20.20
C ASP A 272 -39.85 4.96 18.73
N GLY A 273 -38.76 4.29 18.31
CA GLY A 273 -38.60 3.78 16.94
C GLY A 273 -38.36 4.87 15.89
N LYS A 274 -38.35 6.16 16.25
CA LYS A 274 -38.06 7.25 15.33
C LYS A 274 -36.54 7.44 15.20
N VAL A 275 -36.08 7.44 13.96
CA VAL A 275 -34.68 7.74 13.59
C VAL A 275 -34.35 9.16 14.10
N ARG A 276 -33.20 9.34 14.75
CA ARG A 276 -32.73 10.68 15.16
C ARG A 276 -31.27 10.89 14.81
N TYR A 277 -31.08 11.89 13.94
CA TYR A 277 -29.93 12.74 13.70
C TYR A 277 -28.54 12.08 13.69
N ALA A 278 -27.88 12.13 12.54
CA ALA A 278 -26.44 11.96 12.48
C ALA A 278 -25.76 13.17 13.12
N GLY A 279 -24.69 12.92 13.88
CA GLY A 279 -23.97 13.93 14.63
C GLY A 279 -22.56 14.17 14.07
N LEU A 280 -22.21 15.42 13.80
CA LEU A 280 -20.84 15.84 13.48
C LEU A 280 -20.14 16.32 14.75
N ASN A 281 -18.99 15.74 15.08
CA ASN A 281 -18.19 16.16 16.24
C ASN A 281 -17.18 17.24 15.83
N GLY A 282 -17.42 18.49 16.26
CA GLY A 282 -16.59 19.63 15.88
C GLY A 282 -15.11 19.48 16.26
N MET A 283 -14.79 18.90 17.42
CA MET A 283 -13.41 18.69 17.85
C MET A 283 -12.66 17.68 16.97
N VAL A 284 -13.33 16.59 16.60
CA VAL A 284 -12.75 15.56 15.73
C VAL A 284 -12.52 16.13 14.33
N MET A 285 -13.42 16.99 13.85
CA MET A 285 -13.23 17.68 12.58
C MET A 285 -12.05 18.65 12.58
N VAL A 286 -11.87 19.44 13.66
CA VAL A 286 -10.68 20.29 13.83
C VAL A 286 -9.41 19.43 13.83
N LEU A 287 -9.39 18.34 14.60
CA LEU A 287 -8.25 17.41 14.63
C LEU A 287 -7.98 16.78 13.25
N CYS A 288 -9.03 16.44 12.50
CA CYS A 288 -8.96 15.96 11.12
C CYS A 288 -8.25 16.99 10.22
N GLY A 289 -8.70 18.25 10.26
CA GLY A 289 -8.17 19.35 9.47
C GLY A 289 -6.70 19.63 9.77
N LEU A 290 -6.32 19.65 11.06
CA LEU A 290 -4.93 19.82 11.48
C LEU A 290 -4.02 18.68 10.99
N ALA A 291 -4.44 17.42 11.16
CA ALA A 291 -3.69 16.26 10.70
C ALA A 291 -3.57 16.20 9.17
N ALA A 292 -4.63 16.57 8.44
CA ALA A 292 -4.58 16.69 6.99
C ALA A 292 -3.62 17.83 6.58
N GLY A 293 -3.66 18.96 7.29
CA GLY A 293 -2.79 20.11 7.08
C GLY A 293 -1.31 19.77 7.24
N ILE A 294 -0.93 19.02 8.29
CA ILE A 294 0.46 18.56 8.48
C ILE A 294 0.93 17.71 7.28
N THR A 295 0.07 16.80 6.81
CA THR A 295 0.36 15.97 5.62
C THR A 295 0.62 16.84 4.39
N VAL A 296 -0.23 17.85 4.15
CA VAL A 296 -0.09 18.81 3.04
C VAL A 296 1.21 19.60 3.17
N VAL A 297 1.50 20.16 4.34
CA VAL A 297 2.73 20.94 4.59
C VAL A 297 3.97 20.10 4.32
N ILE A 298 4.03 18.86 4.82
CA ILE A 298 5.16 17.96 4.56
C ILE A 298 5.30 17.70 3.06
N THR A 299 4.20 17.43 2.35
CA THR A 299 4.27 17.17 0.90
C THR A 299 4.70 18.38 0.09
N SER A 300 4.16 19.56 0.40
CA SER A 300 4.59 20.82 -0.22
C SER A 300 6.06 21.08 0.05
N TRP A 301 6.54 20.82 1.27
CA TRP A 301 7.95 20.95 1.60
C TRP A 301 8.83 19.96 0.83
N THR A 302 8.42 18.70 0.70
CA THR A 302 9.16 17.70 -0.10
C THR A 302 9.21 18.07 -1.58
N LEU A 303 8.13 18.66 -2.12
CA LEU A 303 8.04 19.09 -3.50
C LEU A 303 8.93 20.32 -3.76
N ALA A 304 8.94 21.28 -2.84
CA ALA A 304 9.72 22.51 -2.96
C ALA A 304 11.24 22.28 -2.84
N THR A 305 11.67 21.28 -2.07
CA THR A 305 13.09 21.04 -1.77
C THR A 305 13.78 20.07 -2.71
N THR A 306 13.02 19.27 -3.45
CA THR A 306 13.59 18.13 -4.19
C THR A 306 13.43 18.30 -5.67
N MET A 307 14.57 18.45 -6.36
CA MET A 307 14.62 18.31 -7.81
C MET A 307 14.33 16.84 -8.17
N ILE A 308 13.22 16.63 -8.88
CA ILE A 308 12.73 15.32 -9.33
C ILE A 308 12.99 15.21 -10.84
N PRO A 309 13.99 14.42 -11.29
CA PRO A 309 14.25 14.18 -12.70
C PRO A 309 13.04 13.57 -13.44
N THR A 310 12.45 12.51 -12.87
CA THR A 310 11.24 11.89 -13.43
C THR A 310 10.23 11.48 -12.35
N TRP A 311 8.96 11.67 -12.69
CA TRP A 311 7.78 11.23 -11.94
C TRP A 311 7.27 9.87 -12.38
N SER A 312 7.92 9.22 -13.35
CA SER A 312 7.54 7.89 -13.79
C SER A 312 7.76 6.87 -12.67
N SER A 313 6.83 5.93 -12.53
CA SER A 313 6.98 4.75 -11.68
C SER A 313 7.62 3.58 -12.42
N ASN A 314 7.86 3.72 -13.73
CA ASN A 314 8.51 2.69 -14.53
C ASN A 314 9.98 2.54 -14.10
N PRO A 315 10.43 1.32 -13.75
CA PRO A 315 11.80 1.10 -13.30
C PRO A 315 12.83 1.37 -14.39
N LEU A 316 12.53 1.07 -15.66
CA LEU A 316 13.44 1.33 -16.79
C LEU A 316 13.63 2.83 -17.00
N ASN A 317 12.55 3.60 -16.92
CA ASN A 317 12.63 5.05 -17.06
C ASN A 317 13.38 5.71 -15.90
N THR A 318 13.24 5.15 -14.70
CA THR A 318 13.98 5.59 -13.51
C THR A 318 15.47 5.25 -13.62
N ALA A 319 15.80 4.04 -14.07
CA ALA A 319 17.17 3.62 -14.32
C ALA A 319 17.84 4.47 -15.42
N SER A 320 17.15 4.69 -16.56
CA SER A 320 17.62 5.60 -17.62
C SER A 320 17.92 6.99 -17.10
N ALA A 321 17.01 7.56 -16.30
CA ALA A 321 17.21 8.88 -15.70
C ALA A 321 18.39 8.87 -14.70
N ALA A 322 18.56 7.79 -13.92
CA ALA A 322 19.68 7.67 -12.99
C ALA A 322 21.03 7.59 -13.72
N VAL A 323 21.11 6.82 -14.82
CA VAL A 323 22.31 6.71 -15.67
C VAL A 323 22.67 8.05 -16.29
N GLN A 324 21.71 8.76 -16.88
CA GLN A 324 21.96 10.06 -17.52
C GLN A 324 22.39 11.16 -16.55
N ASN A 325 21.91 11.11 -15.31
CA ASN A 325 22.33 12.07 -14.28
C ASN A 325 23.66 11.65 -13.62
N GLY A 326 24.34 10.60 -14.11
CA GLY A 326 25.59 10.09 -13.54
C GLY A 326 25.44 9.50 -12.14
N LEU A 327 24.22 9.14 -11.72
CA LEU A 327 23.93 8.57 -10.41
C LEU A 327 24.18 7.06 -10.38
N VAL A 328 24.11 6.41 -11.54
CA VAL A 328 24.38 4.99 -11.75
C VAL A 328 25.28 4.87 -12.97
N THR A 329 26.42 4.21 -12.83
CA THR A 329 27.33 3.93 -13.95
C THR A 329 27.13 2.48 -14.41
N PRO A 330 26.76 2.25 -15.68
CA PRO A 330 26.67 0.90 -16.23
C PRO A 330 28.01 0.18 -16.07
N ARG A 331 27.99 -1.05 -15.56
CA ARG A 331 29.18 -1.90 -15.46
C ARG A 331 29.22 -2.83 -16.67
N PRO A 332 30.30 -2.83 -17.47
CA PRO A 332 30.39 -3.72 -18.64
C PRO A 332 30.42 -5.19 -18.21
N ASN A 333 30.02 -6.09 -19.11
CA ASN A 333 30.10 -7.56 -18.92
C ASN A 333 29.33 -8.06 -17.68
N ARG A 334 28.12 -7.54 -17.48
CA ARG A 334 27.20 -7.96 -16.41
C ARG A 334 25.76 -8.12 -16.91
N CYS A 335 25.58 -8.30 -18.21
CA CYS A 335 24.26 -8.22 -18.86
C CYS A 335 23.34 -9.43 -18.55
N MET A 336 23.91 -10.48 -17.96
CA MET A 336 23.20 -11.71 -17.58
C MET A 336 23.18 -12.01 -16.08
N LEU A 337 23.71 -11.11 -15.24
CA LEU A 337 23.72 -11.30 -13.80
C LEU A 337 22.39 -10.83 -13.19
N SER A 338 21.69 -11.75 -12.52
CA SER A 338 20.55 -11.37 -11.67
C SER A 338 21.01 -10.58 -10.45
N VAL A 339 20.10 -9.82 -9.83
CA VAL A 339 20.43 -9.01 -8.63
C VAL A 339 21.07 -9.81 -7.50
N GLN A 340 20.67 -11.08 -7.31
CA GLN A 340 21.25 -11.96 -6.31
C GLN A 340 22.70 -12.33 -6.68
N GLN A 341 22.93 -12.72 -7.93
CA GLN A 341 24.27 -13.07 -8.42
C GLN A 341 25.21 -11.87 -8.40
N GLN A 342 24.69 -10.65 -8.57
CA GLN A 342 25.51 -9.44 -8.45
C GLN A 342 26.06 -9.24 -7.04
N HIS A 343 25.27 -9.52 -6.00
CA HIS A 343 25.78 -9.44 -4.62
C HIS A 343 26.86 -10.50 -4.38
N GLU A 344 26.65 -11.72 -4.87
CA GLU A 344 27.65 -12.79 -4.79
C GLU A 344 28.92 -12.49 -5.61
N ALA A 345 28.78 -11.79 -6.74
CA ALA A 345 29.89 -11.41 -7.61
C ALA A 345 30.67 -10.22 -7.07
N ASP A 346 30.03 -9.25 -6.40
CA ASP A 346 30.72 -8.12 -5.77
C ASP A 346 31.49 -8.55 -4.50
N GLU A 347 31.10 -9.66 -3.85
CA GLU A 347 31.86 -10.28 -2.77
C GLU A 347 33.04 -11.14 -3.27
N ARG A 348 32.96 -11.67 -4.49
CA ARG A 348 34.05 -12.43 -5.12
C ARG A 348 34.99 -11.49 -5.86
N THR A 349 36.27 -11.84 -5.91
CA THR A 349 37.32 -11.01 -6.50
C THR A 349 36.95 -10.50 -7.91
N PRO A 350 37.12 -9.18 -8.19
CA PRO A 350 36.56 -8.48 -9.35
C PRO A 350 37.18 -8.84 -10.71
N ASP A 351 38.15 -9.75 -10.76
CA ASP A 351 38.99 -9.99 -11.95
C ASP A 351 38.47 -11.09 -12.89
N MET A 352 37.29 -11.67 -12.59
CA MET A 352 36.73 -12.74 -13.42
C MET A 352 35.50 -12.26 -14.19
N SER A 353 35.66 -12.05 -15.51
CA SER A 353 34.55 -12.01 -16.46
C SER A 353 33.75 -13.30 -16.32
N THR A 354 32.72 -13.25 -15.48
CA THR A 354 32.00 -14.45 -15.10
C THR A 354 30.96 -14.72 -16.18
N TYR A 355 31.33 -15.55 -17.14
CA TYR A 355 30.37 -16.09 -18.09
C TYR A 355 29.28 -16.86 -17.34
N VAL A 356 28.02 -16.53 -17.61
CA VAL A 356 26.87 -17.16 -16.94
C VAL A 356 25.96 -17.83 -17.96
N TYR A 357 25.50 -19.04 -17.62
CA TYR A 357 24.45 -19.72 -18.36
C TYR A 357 23.08 -19.14 -18.02
N PRO A 358 22.22 -18.85 -19.01
CA PRO A 358 20.85 -18.43 -18.78
C PRO A 358 20.09 -19.48 -17.95
N ARG A 359 19.39 -19.05 -16.90
CA ARG A 359 18.56 -19.94 -16.07
C ARG A 359 17.14 -20.03 -16.60
N ASP A 360 16.55 -21.21 -16.57
CA ASP A 360 15.13 -21.42 -16.90
C ASP A 360 14.17 -20.74 -15.92
N THR A 361 14.57 -20.73 -14.65
CA THR A 361 13.79 -20.19 -13.55
C THR A 361 14.70 -19.29 -12.73
N GLN A 362 14.20 -18.09 -12.45
CA GLN A 362 14.93 -17.07 -11.73
C GLN A 362 14.51 -17.10 -10.25
N PRO A 363 15.37 -16.62 -9.33
CA PRO A 363 15.04 -16.63 -7.91
C PRO A 363 13.77 -15.83 -7.65
N SER A 364 12.97 -16.28 -6.68
CA SER A 364 11.78 -15.53 -6.24
C SER A 364 12.18 -14.25 -5.51
N LEU A 365 11.25 -13.30 -5.36
CA LEU A 365 11.53 -12.03 -4.71
C LEU A 365 12.00 -12.20 -3.24
N VAL A 366 11.51 -13.25 -2.57
CA VAL A 366 11.88 -13.65 -1.20
C VAL A 366 13.31 -14.19 -1.12
N GLN A 367 13.79 -14.83 -2.19
CA GLN A 367 15.17 -15.32 -2.30
C GLN A 367 16.11 -14.17 -2.68
N ALA A 368 15.70 -13.30 -3.60
CA ALA A 368 16.50 -12.18 -4.08
C ALA A 368 16.76 -11.11 -3.00
N TYR A 369 15.80 -10.85 -2.10
CA TYR A 369 15.97 -9.84 -1.05
C TYR A 369 15.55 -10.35 0.33
N ARG A 370 16.49 -10.31 1.28
CA ARG A 370 16.20 -10.54 2.71
C ARG A 370 15.15 -9.56 3.25
N SER A 371 15.18 -8.30 2.78
CA SER A 371 14.20 -7.27 3.19
C SER A 371 12.76 -7.66 2.88
N THR A 372 12.51 -8.40 1.79
CA THR A 372 11.17 -8.88 1.44
C THR A 372 10.60 -9.82 2.51
N ARG A 373 11.44 -10.62 3.18
CA ARG A 373 10.99 -11.51 4.27
C ARG A 373 10.43 -10.70 5.44
N TYR A 374 11.15 -9.65 5.84
CA TYR A 374 10.70 -8.75 6.90
C TYR A 374 9.43 -7.99 6.50
N LEU A 375 9.30 -7.57 5.24
CA LEU A 375 8.07 -6.96 4.74
C LEU A 375 6.88 -7.92 4.79
N LEU A 376 7.08 -9.18 4.41
CA LEU A 376 6.02 -10.19 4.50
C LEU A 376 5.63 -10.45 5.95
N MET A 377 6.60 -10.64 6.85
CA MET A 377 6.33 -10.81 8.28
C MET A 377 5.57 -9.63 8.87
N ALA A 378 5.98 -8.39 8.54
CA ALA A 378 5.28 -7.18 8.96
C ALA A 378 3.86 -7.10 8.39
N SER A 379 3.64 -7.54 7.15
CA SER A 379 2.31 -7.57 6.54
C SER A 379 1.38 -8.60 7.22
N TRP A 380 1.92 -9.75 7.63
CA TRP A 380 1.17 -10.79 8.34
C TRP A 380 0.85 -10.43 9.80
N ALA A 381 1.56 -9.47 10.40
CA ALA A 381 1.25 -9.01 11.75
C ALA A 381 -0.18 -8.45 11.87
N LEU A 382 -0.69 -7.79 10.83
CA LEU A 382 -2.03 -7.21 10.81
C LEU A 382 -3.16 -8.25 10.90
N PRO A 383 -3.27 -9.25 10.00
CA PRO A 383 -4.30 -10.28 10.12
C PRO A 383 -4.17 -11.07 11.42
N MET A 384 -2.95 -11.36 11.88
CA MET A 384 -2.75 -12.06 13.15
C MET A 384 -3.29 -11.24 14.33
N ALA A 385 -2.98 -9.94 14.38
CA ALA A 385 -3.53 -9.04 15.39
C ALA A 385 -5.06 -8.94 15.31
N ALA A 386 -5.64 -8.93 14.10
CA ALA A 386 -7.08 -8.91 13.91
C ALA A 386 -7.76 -10.19 14.39
N ILE A 387 -7.19 -11.36 14.11
CA ILE A 387 -7.67 -12.67 14.58
C ILE A 387 -7.59 -12.73 16.11
N ILE A 388 -6.45 -12.38 16.69
CA ILE A 388 -6.26 -12.34 18.15
C ILE A 388 -7.26 -11.40 18.79
N GLY A 389 -7.48 -10.21 18.21
CA GLY A 389 -8.48 -9.26 18.67
C GLY A 389 -9.90 -9.82 18.62
N ALA A 390 -10.28 -10.49 17.52
CA ALA A 390 -11.60 -11.10 17.38
C ALA A 390 -11.83 -12.22 18.41
N VAL A 391 -10.86 -13.11 18.58
CA VAL A 391 -10.91 -14.21 19.57
C VAL A 391 -10.95 -13.64 20.99
N THR A 392 -10.13 -12.63 21.29
CA THR A 392 -10.10 -12.00 22.62
C THR A 392 -11.46 -11.39 22.96
N VAL A 393 -12.06 -10.62 22.04
CA VAL A 393 -13.38 -10.04 22.23
C VAL A 393 -14.44 -11.14 22.42
N LEU A 394 -14.37 -12.22 21.65
CA LEU A 394 -15.28 -13.35 21.75
C LEU A 394 -15.20 -14.03 23.13
N VAL A 395 -13.97 -14.32 23.60
CA VAL A 395 -13.72 -14.95 24.91
C VAL A 395 -14.19 -14.05 26.04
N LEU A 396 -13.85 -12.76 26.03
CA LEU A 396 -14.29 -11.80 27.04
C LEU A 396 -15.82 -11.65 27.09
N CYS A 397 -16.49 -11.72 25.95
CA CYS A 397 -17.95 -11.77 25.88
C CYS A 397 -18.50 -13.07 26.48
N SER A 398 -17.89 -14.22 26.18
CA SER A 398 -18.34 -15.53 26.68
C SER A 398 -18.19 -15.66 28.21
N GLN A 399 -17.17 -15.03 28.79
CA GLN A 399 -16.92 -15.04 30.23
C GLN A 399 -17.75 -14.01 31.02
N GLY A 400 -18.55 -13.18 30.35
CA GLY A 400 -19.35 -12.15 31.00
C GLY A 400 -18.54 -10.97 31.57
N PHE A 401 -17.24 -10.89 31.26
CA PHE A 401 -16.36 -9.83 31.77
C PHE A 401 -16.77 -8.44 31.27
N MET A 402 -17.36 -8.38 30.08
CA MET A 402 -17.96 -7.16 29.53
C MET A 402 -19.36 -6.99 30.11
N SER A 403 -19.52 -6.22 31.20
CA SER A 403 -20.74 -6.07 32.04
C SER A 403 -22.06 -5.68 31.33
N TYR A 404 -22.07 -5.51 30.01
CA TYR A 404 -23.26 -5.23 29.19
C TYR A 404 -23.42 -6.14 27.98
N ALA A 405 -22.54 -7.13 27.77
CA ALA A 405 -22.84 -8.25 26.90
C ALA A 405 -24.00 -9.00 27.57
N ALA A 406 -25.14 -9.14 26.89
CA ALA A 406 -26.28 -9.86 27.45
C ALA A 406 -25.91 -11.34 27.58
N ILE A 407 -25.32 -11.70 28.73
CA ILE A 407 -25.00 -13.07 29.12
C ILE A 407 -26.32 -13.85 29.10
N GLY A 408 -26.51 -14.70 28.09
CA GLY A 408 -27.69 -15.56 27.97
C GLY A 408 -28.31 -15.66 26.58
N GLN A 409 -27.89 -14.86 25.60
CA GLN A 409 -28.38 -14.98 24.23
C GLN A 409 -27.19 -15.33 23.33
N GLY A 410 -27.24 -16.52 22.72
CA GLY A 410 -26.11 -17.17 22.03
C GLY A 410 -25.39 -16.28 21.01
N LEU A 411 -24.18 -16.69 20.63
CA LEU A 411 -23.37 -16.04 19.60
C LEU A 411 -24.15 -15.97 18.28
N THR A 412 -24.80 -14.83 18.00
CA THR A 412 -25.45 -14.65 16.70
C THR A 412 -24.49 -14.00 15.72
N PHE A 413 -24.44 -14.55 14.51
CA PHE A 413 -23.80 -13.93 13.35
C PHE A 413 -24.83 -13.06 12.63
N SER A 414 -25.35 -12.02 13.29
CA SER A 414 -26.23 -11.04 12.63
C SER A 414 -25.45 -9.77 12.27
N TRP A 415 -25.60 -9.31 11.03
CA TRP A 415 -25.05 -8.03 10.59
C TRP A 415 -25.89 -6.84 11.09
N GLU A 416 -27.13 -7.10 11.50
CA GLU A 416 -28.10 -6.09 11.86
C GLU A 416 -27.88 -5.59 13.30
N LYS A 417 -27.85 -4.27 13.47
CA LYS A 417 -27.61 -3.61 14.77
C LYS A 417 -28.73 -3.84 15.80
N ASN A 418 -29.93 -4.19 15.35
CA ASN A 418 -31.15 -4.13 16.16
C ASN A 418 -31.69 -5.48 16.62
N THR A 419 -31.13 -6.59 16.13
CA THR A 419 -31.51 -7.90 16.65
C THR A 419 -30.93 -8.04 18.06
N ARG A 420 -31.77 -8.31 19.05
CA ARG A 420 -31.30 -8.95 20.29
C ARG A 420 -31.08 -10.42 19.93
N PRO A 421 -29.88 -11.00 20.12
CA PRO A 421 -28.70 -10.49 20.84
C PRO A 421 -27.78 -9.51 20.12
N ARG A 422 -27.11 -8.67 20.91
CA ARG A 422 -26.16 -7.66 20.45
C ARG A 422 -24.84 -8.29 20.01
N ASN A 423 -24.41 -7.98 18.79
CA ASN A 423 -23.16 -8.51 18.20
C ASN A 423 -21.94 -7.59 18.43
N PHE A 424 -21.87 -6.95 19.59
CA PHE A 424 -20.76 -6.06 19.95
C PHE A 424 -20.38 -6.17 21.42
N ALA A 425 -19.09 -5.94 21.69
CA ALA A 425 -18.53 -5.80 23.03
C ALA A 425 -18.27 -4.32 23.32
N GLN A 426 -18.52 -3.87 24.55
CA GLN A 426 -18.26 -2.49 24.95
C GLN A 426 -17.04 -2.42 25.86
N LEU A 427 -15.98 -1.76 25.41
CA LEU A 427 -14.86 -1.37 26.26
C LEU A 427 -15.11 0.04 26.79
N VAL A 428 -15.19 0.17 28.12
CA VAL A 428 -15.27 1.48 28.78
C VAL A 428 -13.86 2.01 28.95
N VAL A 429 -13.51 3.07 28.21
CA VAL A 429 -12.13 3.59 28.15
C VAL A 429 -11.81 4.45 29.37
N LEU A 430 -12.78 5.19 29.88
CA LEU A 430 -12.67 5.91 31.14
C LEU A 430 -13.91 5.63 31.99
N PRO A 431 -13.76 5.02 33.18
CA PRO A 431 -14.88 4.85 34.09
C PRO A 431 -15.42 6.22 34.51
N LYS A 432 -16.71 6.24 34.83
CA LYS A 432 -17.37 7.42 35.40
C LYS A 432 -16.67 7.73 36.72
N ALA A 433 -15.91 8.81 36.81
CA ALA A 433 -15.47 9.30 38.12
C ALA A 433 -16.70 9.91 38.79
N ASP A 434 -16.99 9.47 40.01
CA ASP A 434 -18.15 9.91 40.77
C ASP A 434 -18.18 11.44 40.89
N GLY A 435 -19.14 12.07 40.20
CA GLY A 435 -19.56 13.47 40.36
C GLY A 435 -18.58 14.58 39.94
N SER A 436 -17.28 14.34 39.83
CA SER A 436 -16.28 15.42 39.73
C SER A 436 -15.23 15.25 38.61
N SER A 437 -15.39 14.30 37.69
CA SER A 437 -14.41 14.09 36.61
C SER A 437 -14.12 15.41 35.87
N PRO A 438 -12.88 15.94 35.91
CA PRO A 438 -12.51 17.18 35.22
C PRO A 438 -12.51 17.04 33.68
N TYR A 439 -12.63 15.80 33.17
CA TYR A 439 -12.55 15.51 31.75
C TYR A 439 -13.85 15.85 31.01
N LYS A 440 -13.81 16.90 30.19
CA LYS A 440 -14.87 17.26 29.24
C LYS A 440 -15.07 16.14 28.21
N PHE A 441 -16.31 15.94 27.75
CA PHE A 441 -16.70 14.99 26.69
C PHE A 441 -15.71 14.94 25.51
N SER A 442 -15.25 16.11 25.09
CA SER A 442 -14.26 16.32 24.03
C SER A 442 -12.99 15.49 24.22
N SER A 443 -12.44 15.50 25.44
CA SER A 443 -11.17 14.81 25.75
C SER A 443 -11.30 13.30 25.61
N ARG A 444 -12.43 12.72 26.05
CA ARG A 444 -12.67 11.28 25.93
C ARG A 444 -12.87 10.84 24.47
N ALA A 445 -13.57 11.66 23.68
CA ALA A 445 -13.70 11.41 22.24
C ALA A 445 -12.34 11.46 21.54
N VAL A 446 -11.49 12.43 21.89
CA VAL A 446 -10.12 12.56 21.38
C VAL A 446 -9.27 11.35 21.75
N CYS A 447 -9.33 10.84 22.99
CA CYS A 447 -8.66 9.60 23.38
C CYS A 447 -9.13 8.41 22.51
N GLY A 448 -10.43 8.32 22.25
CA GLY A 448 -10.98 7.28 21.38
C GLY A 448 -10.47 7.36 19.95
N VAL A 449 -10.34 8.58 19.41
CA VAL A 449 -9.76 8.82 18.09
C VAL A 449 -8.28 8.46 18.05
N PHE A 450 -7.49 8.78 19.08
CA PHE A 450 -6.08 8.39 19.12
C PHE A 450 -5.88 6.88 19.17
N PHE A 451 -6.71 6.17 19.93
CA PHE A 451 -6.72 4.71 19.91
C PHE A 451 -7.04 4.18 18.51
N LEU A 452 -8.09 4.67 17.86
CA LEU A 452 -8.42 4.26 16.49
C LEU A 452 -7.30 4.63 15.50
N ALA A 453 -6.68 5.81 15.65
CA ALA A 453 -5.54 6.23 14.83
C ALA A 453 -4.34 5.30 14.99
N SER A 454 -4.10 4.74 16.18
CA SER A 454 -3.04 3.74 16.39
C SER A 454 -3.30 2.44 15.63
N LEU A 455 -4.55 1.95 15.63
CA LEU A 455 -4.96 0.80 14.82
C LEU A 455 -4.82 1.08 13.32
N HIS A 456 -5.24 2.27 12.89
CA HIS A 456 -5.07 2.73 11.51
C HIS A 456 -3.58 2.81 11.12
N LEU A 457 -2.70 3.24 12.02
CA LEU A 457 -1.26 3.32 11.76
C LEU A 457 -0.66 1.93 11.52
N ILE A 458 -0.98 0.95 12.39
CA ILE A 458 -0.53 -0.43 12.21
C ILE A 458 -1.03 -0.97 10.87
N GLN A 459 -2.30 -0.76 10.55
CA GLN A 459 -2.87 -1.16 9.27
C GLN A 459 -2.17 -0.47 8.08
N THR A 460 -1.96 0.84 8.15
CA THR A 460 -1.31 1.60 7.07
C THR A 460 0.11 1.12 6.84
N LEU A 461 0.90 0.90 7.90
CA LEU A 461 2.27 0.39 7.78
C LEU A 461 2.30 -1.02 7.18
N SER A 462 1.39 -1.91 7.61
CA SER A 462 1.25 -3.26 7.06
C SER A 462 0.91 -3.22 5.56
N LEU A 463 -0.02 -2.35 5.16
CA LEU A 463 -0.41 -2.19 3.76
C LEU A 463 0.69 -1.53 2.93
N ASP A 464 1.45 -0.58 3.48
CA ASP A 464 2.60 0.01 2.79
C ASP A 464 3.72 -1.04 2.59
N CYS A 465 3.90 -1.97 3.53
CA CYS A 465 4.82 -3.11 3.35
C CYS A 465 4.36 -4.02 2.20
N ALA A 466 3.08 -4.36 2.18
CA ALA A 466 2.46 -5.16 1.12
C ALA A 466 2.55 -4.48 -0.26
N GLU A 467 2.32 -3.17 -0.32
CA GLU A 467 2.46 -2.36 -1.53
C GLU A 467 3.91 -2.35 -2.04
N GLY A 468 4.89 -2.26 -1.15
CA GLY A 468 6.30 -2.35 -1.52
C GLY A 468 6.66 -3.66 -2.21
N VAL A 469 6.12 -4.78 -1.74
CA VAL A 469 6.29 -6.10 -2.39
C VAL A 469 5.61 -6.14 -3.75
N LEU A 470 4.36 -5.66 -3.84
CA LEU A 470 3.61 -5.58 -5.09
C LEU A 470 4.36 -4.72 -6.13
N HIS A 471 4.91 -3.58 -5.73
CA HIS A 471 5.65 -2.72 -6.64
C HIS A 471 6.90 -3.38 -7.21
N ARG A 472 7.73 -4.04 -6.39
CA ARG A 472 8.90 -4.81 -6.87
C ARG A 472 8.51 -5.91 -7.84
N TRP A 473 7.39 -6.58 -7.57
CA TRP A 473 6.84 -7.58 -8.50
C TRP A 473 6.40 -6.93 -9.82
N THR A 474 5.72 -5.78 -9.79
CA THR A 474 5.31 -5.08 -11.01
C THR A 474 6.49 -4.48 -11.79
N ASP A 475 7.57 -4.11 -11.10
CA ASP A 475 8.80 -3.64 -11.71
C ASP A 475 9.45 -4.78 -12.50
N GLU A 476 9.54 -5.97 -11.90
CA GLU A 476 10.00 -7.19 -12.58
C GLU A 476 9.10 -7.55 -13.77
N LEU A 477 7.77 -7.50 -13.63
CA LEU A 477 6.86 -7.75 -14.75
C LEU A 477 7.07 -6.74 -15.90
N THR A 478 7.40 -5.49 -15.59
CA THR A 478 7.68 -4.47 -16.60
C THR A 478 8.97 -4.78 -17.34
N TRP A 479 10.02 -5.20 -16.62
CA TRP A 479 11.27 -5.68 -17.20
C TRP A 479 11.07 -6.93 -18.06
N ARG A 480 10.27 -7.88 -17.59
CA ARG A 480 9.99 -9.15 -18.28
C ARG A 480 9.31 -8.99 -19.63
N ARG A 481 8.61 -7.88 -19.88
CA ARG A 481 8.00 -7.58 -21.18
C ARG A 481 9.04 -7.27 -22.27
N ALA A 482 10.28 -6.97 -21.91
CA ALA A 482 11.35 -6.70 -22.87
C ALA A 482 11.75 -7.97 -23.63
N TYR A 483 11.72 -9.13 -22.95
CA TYR A 483 12.00 -10.42 -23.55
C TYR A 483 10.71 -11.09 -24.04
N ALA A 484 10.77 -11.77 -25.17
CA ALA A 484 9.80 -12.82 -25.46
C ALA A 484 10.49 -14.01 -26.10
N GLU A 485 10.04 -15.18 -25.68
CA GLU A 485 10.50 -16.44 -26.23
C GLU A 485 10.02 -16.65 -27.67
N ASP A 486 8.83 -16.10 -27.98
CA ASP A 486 8.24 -16.12 -29.31
C ASP A 486 8.34 -14.72 -29.96
N ALA A 487 8.96 -14.72 -31.13
CA ALA A 487 9.11 -13.56 -32.00
C ALA A 487 7.78 -13.06 -32.58
N GLN A 488 6.63 -13.69 -32.31
CA GLN A 488 5.32 -13.13 -32.62
C GLN A 488 4.63 -12.53 -31.38
N SER A 489 4.79 -13.12 -30.19
CA SER A 489 4.07 -12.75 -28.96
C SER A 489 4.66 -11.57 -28.16
N ALA A 490 5.89 -11.14 -28.48
CA ALA A 490 6.59 -10.10 -27.73
C ALA A 490 5.87 -8.73 -27.74
N SER A 491 5.50 -8.22 -26.56
CA SER A 491 4.94 -6.88 -26.42
C SER A 491 6.00 -5.77 -26.43
N GLY A 492 7.22 -6.08 -25.98
CA GLY A 492 8.29 -5.11 -25.72
C GLY A 492 8.05 -4.37 -24.40
N ALA A 493 9.10 -3.94 -23.72
CA ALA A 493 9.00 -3.14 -22.52
C ALA A 493 8.86 -1.66 -22.89
N GLN A 494 7.69 -1.08 -22.65
CA GLN A 494 7.45 0.34 -22.88
C GLN A 494 8.20 1.19 -21.86
N LEU A 495 9.05 2.11 -22.30
CA LEU A 495 9.79 3.04 -21.45
C LEU A 495 8.88 4.19 -20.98
N SER A 496 8.14 4.78 -21.91
CA SER A 496 7.10 5.77 -21.61
C SER A 496 5.75 5.09 -21.54
N GLN A 497 5.09 5.12 -20.39
CA GLN A 497 3.69 4.75 -20.30
C GLN A 497 2.89 5.96 -19.84
N ARG A 498 1.73 6.18 -20.47
CA ARG A 498 0.76 7.15 -19.96
C ARG A 498 0.39 6.70 -18.54
N PHE A 499 0.80 7.46 -17.53
CA PHE A 499 0.68 7.08 -16.11
C PHE A 499 -0.72 6.58 -15.74
N LEU A 500 -1.76 7.31 -16.14
CA LEU A 500 -3.15 6.95 -15.86
C LEU A 500 -3.52 5.63 -16.52
N ALA A 501 -3.15 5.43 -17.79
CA ALA A 501 -3.41 4.18 -18.48
C ALA A 501 -2.67 3.02 -17.82
N ALA A 502 -1.39 3.17 -17.48
CA ALA A 502 -0.62 2.10 -16.83
C ALA A 502 -1.17 1.72 -15.44
N THR A 503 -1.68 2.71 -14.70
CA THR A 503 -2.24 2.48 -13.36
C THR A 503 -3.64 1.85 -13.46
N ILE A 504 -4.50 2.37 -14.33
CA ILE A 504 -5.88 1.89 -14.51
C ILE A 504 -5.91 0.54 -15.23
N LEU A 505 -5.00 0.28 -16.16
CA LEU A 505 -4.95 -0.99 -16.89
C LEU A 505 -4.25 -2.11 -16.11
N SER A 506 -3.64 -1.81 -14.97
CA SER A 506 -3.01 -2.85 -14.13
C SER A 506 -4.05 -3.41 -13.14
N PRO A 507 -4.63 -4.60 -13.40
CA PRO A 507 -5.66 -5.16 -12.52
C PRO A 507 -5.14 -5.37 -11.09
N TYR A 508 -3.85 -5.67 -10.93
CA TYR A 508 -3.23 -5.87 -9.62
C TYR A 508 -3.19 -4.58 -8.79
N LYS A 509 -2.89 -3.43 -9.41
CA LYS A 509 -2.82 -2.13 -8.72
C LYS A 509 -4.22 -1.65 -8.34
N ILE A 510 -5.20 -1.79 -9.24
CA ILE A 510 -6.60 -1.48 -8.94
C ILE A 510 -7.11 -2.35 -7.81
N LEU A 511 -6.94 -3.68 -7.90
CA LEU A 511 -7.39 -4.62 -6.89
C LEU A 511 -6.78 -4.29 -5.52
N PHE A 512 -5.49 -4.00 -5.49
CA PHE A 512 -4.81 -3.59 -4.26
C PHE A 512 -5.33 -2.25 -3.70
N LEU A 513 -5.52 -1.25 -4.56
CA LEU A 513 -6.07 0.06 -4.17
C LEU A 513 -7.49 -0.06 -3.59
N MET A 514 -8.35 -0.84 -4.25
CA MET A 514 -9.72 -1.10 -3.78
C MET A 514 -9.73 -1.84 -2.44
N ASN A 515 -8.91 -2.87 -2.30
CA ASN A 515 -8.78 -3.62 -1.05
C ASN A 515 -8.22 -2.76 0.09
N ARG A 516 -7.26 -1.87 -0.20
CA ARG A 516 -6.72 -0.91 0.76
C ARG A 516 -7.80 0.04 1.29
N ALA A 517 -8.60 0.63 0.40
CA ALA A 517 -9.72 1.48 0.78
C ALA A 517 -10.76 0.71 1.59
N THR A 518 -11.09 -0.50 1.15
CA THR A 518 -12.07 -1.38 1.81
C THR A 518 -11.63 -1.76 3.21
N LEU A 519 -10.36 -2.13 3.42
CA LEU A 519 -9.84 -2.45 4.75
C LEU A 519 -9.87 -1.23 5.68
N HIS A 520 -9.52 -0.03 5.20
CA HIS A 520 -9.55 1.18 6.03
C HIS A 520 -10.97 1.52 6.49
N TRP A 521 -11.92 1.40 5.57
CA TRP A 521 -13.34 1.56 5.90
C TRP A 521 -13.83 0.45 6.86
N ALA A 522 -13.49 -0.81 6.58
CA ALA A 522 -13.88 -1.96 7.39
C ALA A 522 -13.35 -1.88 8.83
N LEU A 523 -12.11 -1.42 9.04
CA LEU A 523 -11.58 -1.20 10.39
C LEU A 523 -12.43 -0.19 11.18
N GLY A 524 -12.83 0.92 10.54
CA GLY A 524 -13.76 1.88 11.12
C GLY A 524 -15.14 1.31 11.44
N GLN A 525 -15.56 0.24 10.76
CA GLN A 525 -16.79 -0.49 11.08
C GLN A 525 -16.64 -1.49 12.23
N CYS A 526 -15.42 -1.97 12.48
CA CYS A 526 -15.12 -2.92 13.54
C CYS A 526 -15.08 -2.25 14.92
N VAL A 527 -14.57 -1.01 14.97
CA VAL A 527 -14.37 -0.25 16.21
C VAL A 527 -15.11 1.09 16.10
N LEU A 528 -16.24 1.20 16.80
CA LEU A 528 -17.01 2.45 16.85
C LEU A 528 -16.77 3.17 18.18
N VAL A 529 -16.37 4.44 18.10
CA VAL A 529 -16.25 5.30 19.28
C VAL A 529 -17.60 5.96 19.52
N THR A 530 -18.39 5.38 20.44
CA THR A 530 -19.70 5.93 20.82
C THR A 530 -19.59 6.74 22.10
N SER A 531 -20.41 7.78 22.21
CA SER A 531 -20.58 8.50 23.46
C SER A 531 -22.05 8.78 23.67
N ARG A 532 -22.55 8.49 24.87
CA ARG A 532 -23.96 8.62 25.22
C ARG A 532 -24.14 9.85 26.13
N PRO A 533 -24.64 10.98 25.61
CA PRO A 533 -24.72 12.24 26.35
C PRO A 533 -25.78 12.26 27.47
N ARG A 534 -26.68 11.26 27.54
CA ARG A 534 -27.94 11.41 28.30
C ARG A 534 -28.01 10.66 29.64
N ARG A 535 -27.02 9.87 30.03
CA ARG A 535 -27.12 9.13 31.31
C ARG A 535 -25.84 8.98 32.12
N ASN A 536 -24.63 9.05 31.54
CA ASN A 536 -23.39 8.81 32.30
C ASN A 536 -22.08 9.41 31.71
N ASP A 537 -22.10 10.22 30.64
CA ASP A 537 -20.89 10.80 30.01
C ASP A 537 -19.74 9.80 29.69
N LEU A 538 -20.08 8.52 29.56
CA LEU A 538 -19.11 7.47 29.25
C LEU A 538 -18.76 7.54 27.76
N ALA A 539 -17.46 7.60 27.47
CA ALA A 539 -16.94 7.25 26.16
C ALA A 539 -16.74 5.74 26.13
N GLN A 540 -17.38 5.10 25.16
CA GLN A 540 -17.35 3.66 24.99
C GLN A 540 -16.79 3.34 23.61
N MET A 541 -15.92 2.34 23.56
CA MET A 541 -15.52 1.74 22.30
C MET A 541 -16.37 0.48 22.12
N GLU A 542 -17.10 0.42 21.01
CA GLU A 542 -17.89 -0.74 20.64
C GLU A 542 -17.10 -1.56 19.61
N PHE A 543 -16.76 -2.79 19.97
CA PHE A 543 -16.07 -3.76 19.13
C PHE A 543 -17.08 -4.76 18.56
N TYR A 544 -17.24 -4.77 17.24
CA TYR A 544 -18.16 -5.68 16.55
C TYR A 544 -17.41 -6.93 16.10
N TYR A 545 -17.52 -8.03 16.85
CA TYR A 545 -16.69 -9.23 16.63
C TYR A 545 -16.92 -9.90 15.26
N VAL A 546 -18.16 -9.93 14.75
CA VAL A 546 -18.46 -10.45 13.40
C VAL A 546 -17.73 -9.64 12.33
N ARG A 547 -17.76 -8.31 12.46
CA ARG A 547 -17.10 -7.38 11.52
C ARG A 547 -15.58 -7.51 11.61
N LEU A 548 -15.05 -7.68 12.81
CA LEU A 548 -13.62 -7.90 13.03
C LEU A 548 -13.15 -9.23 12.42
N GLY A 549 -13.98 -10.29 12.49
CA GLY A 549 -13.74 -11.54 11.78
C GLY A 549 -13.71 -11.37 10.27
N VAL A 550 -14.69 -10.66 9.69
CA VAL A 550 -14.70 -10.35 8.25
C VAL A 550 -13.49 -9.50 7.84
N TYR A 551 -13.12 -8.51 8.64
CA TYR A 551 -11.91 -7.71 8.44
C TYR A 551 -10.65 -8.58 8.44
N ALA A 552 -10.53 -9.51 9.39
CA ALA A 552 -9.41 -10.44 9.45
C ALA A 552 -9.32 -11.31 8.20
N LEU A 553 -10.45 -11.81 7.67
CA LEU A 553 -10.48 -12.58 6.41
C LEU A 553 -9.99 -11.75 5.22
N PHE A 554 -10.42 -10.49 5.09
CA PHE A 554 -9.91 -9.59 4.05
C PHE A 554 -8.42 -9.31 4.20
N ALA A 555 -7.94 -9.08 5.42
CA ALA A 555 -6.52 -8.87 5.69
C ALA A 555 -5.68 -10.12 5.34
N CYS A 556 -6.16 -11.32 5.70
CA CYS A 556 -5.55 -12.59 5.31
C CYS A 556 -5.51 -12.76 3.78
N SER A 557 -6.58 -12.41 3.07
CA SER A 557 -6.64 -12.50 1.61
C SER A 557 -5.57 -11.65 0.93
N ILE A 558 -5.39 -10.39 1.36
CA ILE A 558 -4.32 -9.52 0.84
C ILE A 558 -2.94 -10.08 1.16
N CYS A 559 -2.70 -10.50 2.41
CA CYS A 559 -1.40 -11.02 2.81
C CYS A 559 -1.06 -12.31 2.07
N GLY A 560 -2.06 -13.20 1.87
CA GLY A 560 -1.93 -14.40 1.04
C GLY A 560 -1.61 -14.07 -0.41
N PHE A 561 -2.32 -13.10 -1.01
CA PHE A 561 -2.05 -12.63 -2.37
C PHE A 561 -0.63 -12.07 -2.52
N VAL A 562 -0.19 -11.21 -1.60
CA VAL A 562 1.15 -10.61 -1.62
C VAL A 562 2.24 -11.67 -1.40
N THR A 563 1.99 -12.62 -0.49
CA THR A 563 2.89 -13.77 -0.27
C THR A 563 3.02 -14.60 -1.54
N PHE A 564 1.91 -14.91 -2.20
CA PHE A 564 1.90 -15.63 -3.48
C PHE A 564 2.74 -14.90 -4.54
N LEU A 565 2.59 -13.57 -4.68
CA LEU A 565 3.41 -12.79 -5.60
C LEU A 565 4.90 -12.84 -5.23
N ALA A 566 5.22 -12.74 -3.94
CA ALA A 566 6.61 -12.72 -3.47
C ALA A 566 7.32 -14.08 -3.65
N THR A 567 6.60 -15.18 -3.48
CA THR A 567 7.13 -16.55 -3.64
C THR A 567 7.13 -17.03 -5.08
N ARG A 568 6.37 -16.37 -5.97
CA ARG A 568 6.31 -16.77 -7.37
C ARG A 568 7.66 -16.56 -8.06
N HIS A 569 8.18 -17.63 -8.65
CA HIS A 569 9.37 -17.56 -9.49
C HIS A 569 9.06 -16.92 -10.84
N SER A 570 9.93 -16.02 -11.28
CA SER A 570 9.91 -15.54 -12.67
C SER A 570 10.50 -16.60 -13.59
N ARG A 571 9.81 -16.87 -14.69
CA ARG A 571 10.23 -17.84 -15.71
C ARG A 571 11.02 -17.15 -16.81
N GLY A 572 11.91 -17.91 -17.44
CA GLY A 572 12.63 -17.51 -18.63
C GLY A 572 14.06 -17.01 -18.37
N PRO A 573 14.87 -16.93 -19.44
CA PRO A 573 16.32 -16.72 -19.38
C PRO A 573 16.72 -15.30 -18.94
N GLN A 574 15.81 -14.34 -19.02
CA GLN A 574 16.09 -12.95 -18.65
C GLN A 574 16.48 -12.85 -17.17
N PRO A 575 17.55 -12.10 -16.82
CA PRO A 575 17.97 -11.95 -15.43
C PRO A 575 16.90 -11.22 -14.61
N ALA A 576 16.67 -11.66 -13.37
CA ALA A 576 15.76 -10.98 -12.47
C ALA A 576 16.39 -9.69 -11.90
N THR A 577 15.65 -8.59 -12.02
CA THR A 577 16.10 -7.26 -11.58
C THR A 577 15.26 -6.77 -10.41
N PHE A 578 13.95 -7.06 -10.40
CA PHE A 578 12.99 -6.60 -9.39
C PHE A 578 13.07 -5.08 -9.12
N GLY A 579 13.41 -4.31 -10.14
CA GLY A 579 13.58 -2.86 -10.04
C GLY A 579 14.92 -2.39 -9.46
N HIS A 580 15.92 -3.25 -9.25
CA HIS A 580 17.27 -2.83 -8.85
C HIS A 580 17.90 -1.97 -9.95
N LEU A 581 18.25 -0.72 -9.63
CA LEU A 581 18.64 0.27 -10.65
C LEU A 581 19.99 -0.05 -11.27
N GLN A 582 20.96 -0.49 -10.47
CA GLN A 582 22.28 -0.89 -10.99
C GLN A 582 22.15 -2.12 -11.88
N THR A 583 21.37 -3.13 -11.48
CA THR A 583 21.16 -4.32 -12.33
C THR A 583 20.49 -3.92 -13.63
N LEU A 584 19.48 -3.04 -13.59
CA LEU A 584 18.85 -2.52 -14.80
C LEU A 584 19.84 -1.77 -15.70
N ALA A 585 20.74 -0.97 -15.13
CA ALA A 585 21.78 -0.28 -15.89
C ALA A 585 22.81 -1.23 -16.50
N ASP A 586 23.09 -2.35 -15.84
CA ASP A 586 24.05 -3.36 -16.31
C ASP A 586 23.45 -4.26 -17.43
N VAL A 587 22.15 -4.53 -17.38
CA VAL A 587 21.46 -5.39 -18.37
C VAL A 587 20.91 -4.64 -19.58
N VAL A 588 20.77 -3.31 -19.49
CA VAL A 588 20.33 -2.43 -20.59
C VAL A 588 21.56 -1.75 -21.18
N ASP A 589 22.08 -2.31 -22.28
CA ASP A 589 23.26 -1.80 -22.98
C ASP A 589 22.93 -0.75 -24.04
N ASP A 590 21.73 -0.82 -24.61
CA ASP A 590 21.17 0.20 -25.51
C ASP A 590 19.86 0.73 -24.95
N TRP A 591 19.79 2.04 -24.71
CA TRP A 591 18.62 2.74 -24.20
C TRP A 591 17.74 3.34 -25.31
N GLU A 592 18.09 3.14 -26.59
CA GLU A 592 17.24 3.52 -27.71
C GLU A 592 15.96 2.70 -27.72
N THR A 593 14.85 3.35 -28.06
CA THR A 593 13.53 2.73 -28.13
C THR A 593 12.99 2.76 -29.54
N ASP A 594 12.08 1.84 -29.86
CA ASP A 594 11.31 1.91 -31.11
C ASP A 594 10.42 3.17 -31.19
N GLU A 595 9.75 3.37 -32.33
CA GLU A 595 8.80 4.46 -32.55
C GLU A 595 7.64 4.51 -31.53
N LYS A 596 7.39 3.39 -30.84
CA LYS A 596 6.34 3.22 -29.83
C LYS A 596 6.93 3.24 -28.40
N ASN A 597 8.16 3.74 -28.26
CA ASN A 597 8.93 3.83 -27.03
C ASN A 597 9.11 2.47 -26.32
N ARG A 598 9.32 1.39 -27.07
CA ARG A 598 9.56 0.05 -26.55
C ARG A 598 11.02 -0.35 -26.64
N LEU A 599 11.41 -1.15 -25.67
CA LEU A 599 12.71 -1.78 -25.53
C LEU A 599 12.55 -3.29 -25.69
N TRP A 600 13.40 -3.89 -26.51
CA TRP A 600 13.47 -5.33 -26.73
C TRP A 600 14.74 -5.87 -26.08
N TRP A 601 14.71 -7.05 -25.49
CA TRP A 601 15.89 -7.69 -24.89
C TRP A 601 16.05 -9.11 -25.42
N GLY A 602 17.28 -9.53 -25.69
CA GLY A 602 17.59 -10.89 -26.15
C GLY A 602 19.05 -11.07 -26.53
N ASP A 603 19.33 -12.14 -27.27
CA ASP A 603 20.68 -12.47 -27.76
C ASP A 603 21.05 -11.55 -28.92
N LYS A 604 22.03 -10.68 -28.69
CA LYS A 604 22.70 -9.94 -29.75
C LYS A 604 23.72 -10.89 -30.34
N ALA A 605 23.27 -11.71 -31.28
CA ALA A 605 24.17 -12.54 -32.08
C ALA A 605 25.35 -11.69 -32.53
N GLN A 606 26.56 -12.25 -32.57
CA GLN A 606 27.72 -11.56 -33.12
C GLN A 606 27.26 -10.92 -34.43
N VAL A 607 27.19 -9.59 -34.45
CA VAL A 607 27.12 -8.83 -35.68
C VAL A 607 28.41 -9.23 -36.35
N GLN A 608 28.32 -10.25 -37.19
CA GLN A 608 29.46 -10.85 -37.85
C GLN A 608 30.19 -9.68 -38.46
N THR A 609 31.47 -9.59 -38.13
CA THR A 609 32.45 -8.72 -38.77
C THR A 609 32.58 -9.18 -40.22
N THR A 610 31.50 -9.07 -41.01
CA THR A 610 31.42 -9.47 -42.42
C THR A 610 32.27 -8.58 -43.31
N ALA A 611 32.96 -7.58 -42.75
CA ALA A 611 33.82 -6.66 -43.48
C ALA A 611 35.32 -7.04 -43.49
N SER A 612 35.76 -8.09 -42.80
CA SER A 612 37.19 -8.45 -42.71
C SER A 612 37.46 -9.88 -43.14
N ALA A 613 36.90 -10.30 -44.28
CA ALA A 613 37.28 -11.53 -44.94
C ALA A 613 38.69 -11.37 -45.56
N SER A 614 39.74 -11.49 -44.75
CA SER A 614 41.10 -11.78 -45.23
C SER A 614 41.76 -12.82 -44.33
N ALA A 615 41.46 -14.08 -44.65
CA ALA A 615 42.30 -15.26 -44.53
C ALA A 615 43.38 -15.28 -43.41
N SER A 616 43.03 -15.82 -42.25
CA SER A 616 43.94 -16.71 -41.50
C SER A 616 43.13 -17.59 -40.55
N ALA A 617 43.48 -18.87 -40.54
CA ALA A 617 42.66 -19.96 -40.06
C ALA A 617 42.96 -20.35 -38.60
N SER A 618 41.94 -20.93 -37.96
CA SER A 618 42.03 -22.02 -36.95
C SER A 618 42.46 -21.70 -35.51
N VAL A 619 41.88 -20.66 -34.90
CA VAL A 619 41.66 -20.70 -33.45
C VAL A 619 40.17 -20.78 -33.22
N SER A 620 39.71 -21.83 -32.53
CA SER A 620 38.35 -21.95 -32.01
C SER A 620 38.19 -20.94 -30.88
N GLU A 621 38.15 -19.65 -31.22
CA GLU A 621 37.69 -18.62 -30.30
C GLU A 621 36.23 -18.95 -29.98
N GLU A 622 36.01 -19.36 -28.73
CA GLU A 622 34.69 -19.51 -28.16
C GLU A 622 33.99 -18.15 -28.31
N SER A 623 33.16 -18.03 -29.33
CA SER A 623 32.48 -16.80 -29.74
C SER A 623 31.78 -16.18 -28.54
N GLU A 624 32.32 -15.06 -28.05
CA GLU A 624 31.75 -14.33 -26.93
C GLU A 624 30.35 -13.83 -27.30
N ARG A 625 29.32 -14.43 -26.69
CA ARG A 625 27.94 -14.01 -26.87
C ARG A 625 27.53 -12.97 -25.84
N ARG A 626 26.74 -12.00 -26.29
CA ARG A 626 26.25 -10.91 -25.47
C ARG A 626 24.74 -10.85 -25.54
N ALA A 627 24.10 -10.78 -24.38
CA ALA A 627 22.70 -10.44 -24.29
C ALA A 627 22.58 -8.92 -24.15
N GLY A 628 21.50 -8.34 -24.66
CA GLY A 628 21.35 -6.89 -24.59
C GLY A 628 19.99 -6.43 -25.05
N THR A 629 19.80 -5.13 -24.94
CA THR A 629 18.61 -4.43 -25.38
C THR A 629 18.77 -3.83 -26.77
N SER A 630 17.67 -3.64 -27.50
CA SER A 630 17.68 -3.03 -28.83
C SER A 630 16.41 -2.23 -29.04
N SER A 631 16.54 -1.09 -29.73
CA SER A 631 15.39 -0.35 -30.25
C SER A 631 14.63 -1.13 -31.32
N ARG A 632 15.30 -2.03 -32.04
CA ARG A 632 14.70 -2.88 -33.07
C ARG A 632 14.52 -4.29 -32.57
N ARG A 633 13.31 -4.83 -32.70
CA ARG A 633 13.00 -6.23 -32.36
C ARG A 633 13.90 -7.21 -33.11
N GLU A 634 14.19 -6.95 -34.38
CA GLU A 634 15.06 -7.77 -35.23
C GLU A 634 16.52 -7.76 -34.77
N GLY A 635 16.93 -6.77 -33.97
CA GLY A 635 18.29 -6.67 -33.42
C GLY A 635 18.54 -7.59 -32.24
N VAL A 636 17.54 -8.32 -31.77
CA VAL A 636 17.66 -9.30 -30.68
C VAL A 636 17.04 -10.62 -31.08
N SER A 637 17.75 -11.71 -30.80
CA SER A 637 17.29 -13.08 -31.04
C SER A 637 16.99 -13.81 -29.73
N ARG A 638 16.47 -15.02 -29.82
CA ARG A 638 16.14 -15.82 -28.62
C ARG A 638 17.42 -16.23 -27.89
N ILE A 639 17.43 -16.06 -26.57
CA ILE A 639 18.54 -16.49 -25.72
C ILE A 639 18.71 -18.01 -25.79
N ARG A 640 19.94 -18.46 -26.06
CA ARG A 640 20.32 -19.87 -26.15
C ARG A 640 20.81 -20.37 -24.80
N LYS A 641 20.01 -21.21 -24.15
CA LYS A 641 20.28 -21.69 -22.77
C LYS A 641 21.52 -22.58 -22.64
N SER A 642 21.93 -23.22 -23.74
CA SER A 642 23.11 -24.09 -23.79
C SER A 642 24.43 -23.32 -23.91
N GLU A 643 24.37 -22.00 -24.07
CA GLU A 643 25.54 -21.17 -24.34
C GLU A 643 25.79 -20.19 -23.20
N ARG A 644 27.05 -19.75 -23.12
CA ARG A 644 27.54 -18.80 -22.13
C ARG A 644 27.41 -17.37 -22.64
N TYR A 645 27.05 -16.47 -21.74
CA TYR A 645 26.95 -15.04 -22.03
C TYR A 645 27.82 -14.25 -21.04
N LEU A 646 28.40 -13.16 -21.55
CA LEU A 646 29.17 -12.20 -20.76
C LEU A 646 28.31 -11.37 -19.81
#